data_AF-K9TK19-F1
#
_entry.id   AF-K9TK19-F1
#
_cell.length_a   1.000
_cell.length_b   1.000
_cell.length_c   1.000
_cell.angle_alpha   90.00
_cell.angle_beta   90.00
_cell.angle_gamma   90.00
#
_symmetry.space_group_name_H-M   'P 1'
#
loop_
_entity.id
_entity.type
_entity.pdbx_description
1 polymer ?
#
loop_
_entity_poly.entity_id
_entity_poly.type
_entity_poly.pdbx_seq_one_letter_code
_entity_poly.pdbx_strand_id
1 'polypeptide(L)'
;MITHPEQTVENRLNDRHYFELIERRGLQKDWVEANCYSISKEEASLRLGYQAKSDGIWIQGDGIQGQFKPDKPWRSSGDKKAPKYRSPMNFDHSYDAIAPKHPTNQIFWTSDELRKYCYQIDGIPIILLTEAALKAIAPTAVGIPTLGLLGVSQGLTSKKQDIQSKRYLIPILESYAKQGFGFCLGFDADCATNTNVSWEQLKLANQLKLFGCPVFSITGLWSVEEGKGIDDFIQKNGANKFRDIMSRAQKIEDWEKQFKESLPSDKTPTPRKLGLEIAEKYQSCWRFHNEQKTWRKWTGKCWEAVEEEAFAYFVFNEIESRNIDYPTNKYVENVAKTLKLKLFSEAWETWDRKRFIPFNNCVVDIETGEVHEHCPGMRFLSFIPRDWCILENLNGSDALGSLNQYCPHTFKYLSSAMRDDPSKVLKLLAIINGIIKWRFHDLQMFIHLVGEPGAGKGVFIRLLQNIIGKSNFSAATLTKLDDDYTIASVIDKQLVICPDEDRKSSGFGGLKALTGGDSISYRQIYKKPASSPFYGSLIVVSNRAIFAGDTTGLERRLCLVNFDRRVPDIERNSRIEDALQEELGALTAIALSMPDNLVTELIRGIGSADVPEFRSASWQLTLDTNSVALHLDECLVNDADAQIEVASLYEDYREFCQNSGVSPMAKQRYSQELVAITNHRLGWVGIDHARAIVQGSRKRVIKGIRFRTSSDNDIPTPSESFSSGTAGTARDSTGTALKTELSPYEHKGFSDLGQHFDDLQEHRPIIITNPVVTNDAVQNIEKTTVPTVPLEPQGFQPSQLLSTSCPGAVPVENSVPSAVPSKPVLPDKELLDESNALIHDLMDKGVAHREISEIIKRKWNRENRIKMSNLELSELISELKFMSGDYPSLGGSKENQRKAIESIAAKIAKINSQADWRELLKANKHIKDQIKWVLWRHVEPRVRTRVMPFIWGDASQLCLDLSSH
;
A
#
# COMPACT_ATOMS: atom_id res chain seq x y z
N MET A 1 39.08 19.37 -10.42
CA MET A 1 40.15 20.25 -9.93
C MET A 1 39.98 21.61 -10.59
N ILE A 2 39.95 22.70 -9.82
CA ILE A 2 40.14 24.07 -10.34
C ILE A 2 41.31 24.63 -9.54
N THR A 3 42.39 24.98 -10.24
CA THR A 3 43.61 25.52 -9.62
C THR A 3 43.43 26.99 -9.31
N HIS A 4 43.44 27.36 -8.03
CA HIS A 4 43.55 28.76 -7.63
C HIS A 4 45.01 29.22 -7.68
N PRO A 5 45.31 30.45 -8.14
CA PRO A 5 46.67 30.95 -8.23
C PRO A 5 47.25 31.26 -6.84
N GLU A 6 48.53 30.98 -6.67
CA GLU A 6 49.30 31.42 -5.50
C GLU A 6 49.54 32.94 -5.56
N GLN A 7 49.03 33.66 -4.56
CA GLN A 7 49.43 35.03 -4.28
C GLN A 7 49.89 35.12 -2.82
N THR A 8 51.10 35.65 -2.65
CA THR A 8 51.80 35.75 -1.37
C THR A 8 51.30 36.94 -0.53
N VAL A 9 50.67 36.61 0.59
CA VAL A 9 50.70 37.32 1.89
C VAL A 9 50.86 38.85 1.87
N GLU A 10 49.74 39.56 1.71
CA GLU A 10 49.43 40.78 2.47
C GLU A 10 47.99 40.65 3.01
N ASN A 11 47.69 41.35 4.12
CA ASN A 11 46.51 41.17 4.98
C ASN A 11 45.22 40.72 4.26
N ARG A 12 44.86 39.43 4.42
CA ARG A 12 43.59 38.87 3.91
C ARG A 12 42.35 39.32 4.70
N LEU A 13 42.53 40.09 5.78
CA LEU A 13 41.44 40.64 6.58
C LEU A 13 41.50 42.17 6.54
N ASN A 14 40.35 42.80 6.32
CA ASN A 14 40.19 44.24 6.53
C ASN A 14 40.27 44.59 8.04
N ASP A 15 40.56 45.85 8.35
CA ASP A 15 40.78 46.34 9.73
C ASP A 15 39.65 45.97 10.69
N ARG A 16 38.40 45.98 10.21
CA ARG A 16 37.22 45.62 11.02
C ARG A 16 37.20 44.12 11.37
N HIS A 17 37.54 43.25 10.43
CA HIS A 17 37.59 41.81 10.65
C HIS A 17 38.83 41.42 11.46
N TYR A 18 39.96 42.10 11.26
CA TYR A 18 41.15 42.00 12.08
C TYR A 18 40.84 42.34 13.54
N PHE A 19 40.26 43.53 13.79
CA PHE A 19 39.81 43.96 15.11
C PHE A 19 38.82 42.97 15.73
N GLU A 20 37.88 42.43 14.95
CA GLU A 20 36.88 41.50 15.49
C GLU A 20 37.48 40.14 15.91
N LEU A 21 38.42 39.58 15.13
CA LEU A 21 38.95 38.23 15.36
C LEU A 21 40.16 38.23 16.31
N ILE A 22 41.05 39.19 16.18
CA ILE A 22 42.34 39.21 16.91
C ILE A 22 42.21 40.06 18.16
N GLU A 23 41.78 41.32 18.06
CA GLU A 23 41.73 42.22 19.22
C GLU A 23 40.54 41.93 20.15
N ARG A 24 39.31 41.87 19.61
CA ARG A 24 38.10 41.68 20.41
C ARG A 24 37.93 40.24 20.91
N ARG A 25 38.34 39.26 20.10
CA ARG A 25 38.15 37.81 20.38
C ARG A 25 39.44 37.08 20.77
N GLY A 26 40.59 37.74 20.70
CA GLY A 26 41.85 37.19 21.22
C GLY A 26 42.40 35.98 20.47
N LEU A 27 41.97 35.72 19.23
CA LEU A 27 42.50 34.61 18.44
C LEU A 27 43.92 34.94 17.95
N GLN A 28 44.81 33.96 17.95
CA GLN A 28 46.20 34.14 17.48
C GLN A 28 46.24 34.52 16.00
N LYS A 29 47.01 35.56 15.66
CA LYS A 29 47.09 36.16 14.32
C LYS A 29 47.35 35.12 13.22
N ASP A 30 48.44 34.37 13.31
CA ASP A 30 48.88 33.43 12.28
C ASP A 30 47.82 32.34 12.00
N TRP A 31 47.12 31.89 13.06
CA TRP A 31 46.01 30.95 12.96
C TRP A 31 44.76 31.56 12.33
N VAL A 32 44.47 32.83 12.63
CA VAL A 32 43.39 33.57 11.98
C VAL A 32 43.68 33.73 10.49
N GLU A 33 44.90 34.15 10.11
CA GLU A 33 45.30 34.34 8.70
C GLU A 33 45.32 33.04 7.90
N ALA A 34 45.64 31.91 8.54
CA ALA A 34 45.60 30.58 7.91
C ALA A 34 44.17 30.06 7.66
N ASN A 35 43.16 30.58 8.36
CA ASN A 35 41.79 30.01 8.40
C ASN A 35 40.67 30.98 7.99
N CYS A 36 40.92 32.29 7.97
CA CYS A 36 39.92 33.33 7.84
C CYS A 36 40.35 34.40 6.84
N TYR A 37 39.42 34.88 6.03
CA TYR A 37 39.66 36.00 5.12
C TYR A 37 38.39 36.81 4.87
N SER A 38 38.56 38.11 4.62
CA SER A 38 37.48 39.00 4.18
C SER A 38 37.07 38.62 2.77
N ILE A 39 35.76 38.52 2.53
CA ILE A 39 35.21 38.36 1.19
C ILE A 39 34.08 39.37 0.96
N SER A 40 33.94 39.83 -0.29
CA SER A 40 32.80 40.67 -0.66
C SER A 40 31.50 39.87 -0.65
N LYS A 41 30.38 40.58 -0.60
CA LYS A 41 29.04 40.04 -0.78
C LYS A 41 28.91 39.21 -2.07
N GLU A 42 29.56 39.63 -3.15
CA GLU A 42 29.50 38.98 -4.46
C GLU A 42 30.25 37.64 -4.42
N GLU A 43 31.47 37.61 -3.86
CA GLU A 43 32.23 36.36 -3.68
C GLU A 43 31.54 35.43 -2.66
N ALA A 44 30.96 35.98 -1.60
CA ALA A 44 30.16 35.22 -0.63
C ALA A 44 28.95 34.58 -1.30
N SER A 45 28.28 35.28 -2.22
CA SER A 45 27.13 34.75 -2.96
C SER A 45 27.54 33.58 -3.85
N LEU A 46 28.68 33.70 -4.55
CA LEU A 46 29.23 32.65 -5.40
C LEU A 46 29.57 31.39 -4.58
N ARG A 47 30.27 31.56 -3.46
CA ARG A 47 30.70 30.44 -2.59
C ARG A 47 29.55 29.79 -1.82
N LEU A 48 28.47 30.52 -1.54
CA LEU A 48 27.30 29.98 -0.85
C LEU A 48 26.31 29.28 -1.79
N GLY A 49 26.29 29.61 -3.08
CA GLY A 49 25.25 29.19 -4.02
C GLY A 49 23.92 29.93 -3.85
N TYR A 50 23.87 30.97 -3.00
CA TYR A 50 22.73 31.86 -2.80
C TYR A 50 23.16 33.25 -2.37
N GLN A 51 22.33 34.26 -2.65
CA GLN A 51 22.69 35.66 -2.48
C GLN A 51 23.00 36.03 -1.02
N ALA A 52 24.23 36.47 -0.77
CA ALA A 52 24.62 37.13 0.48
C ALA A 52 24.08 38.57 0.53
N LYS A 53 23.80 39.08 1.74
CA LYS A 53 23.26 40.45 1.93
C LYS A 53 24.29 41.47 2.44
N SER A 54 25.50 41.04 2.73
CA SER A 54 26.63 41.90 3.09
C SER A 54 27.94 41.17 2.78
N ASP A 55 29.03 41.92 2.83
CA ASP A 55 30.39 41.39 2.98
C ASP A 55 30.50 40.60 4.32
N GLY A 56 31.65 39.96 4.54
CA GLY A 56 31.91 39.28 5.79
C GLY A 56 33.20 38.46 5.76
N ILE A 57 33.29 37.51 6.69
CA ILE A 57 34.45 36.65 6.87
C ILE A 57 34.11 35.27 6.32
N TRP A 58 34.92 34.76 5.40
CA TRP A 58 34.94 33.34 5.06
C TRP A 58 35.85 32.61 6.05
N ILE A 59 35.36 31.50 6.59
CA ILE A 59 36.10 30.63 7.51
C ILE A 59 36.24 29.28 6.84
N GLN A 60 37.47 28.85 6.58
CA GLN A 60 37.77 27.57 5.95
C GLN A 60 39.12 27.08 6.47
N GLY A 61 39.11 25.88 7.04
CA GLY A 61 40.31 25.23 7.54
C GLY A 61 40.91 24.27 6.53
N ASP A 62 41.45 23.17 7.03
CA ASP A 62 42.01 22.08 6.24
C ASP A 62 40.89 21.17 5.73
N GLY A 63 40.40 21.46 4.52
CA GLY A 63 39.31 20.73 3.88
C GLY A 63 38.43 21.58 2.96
N ILE A 64 37.41 20.94 2.37
CA ILE A 64 36.47 21.60 1.45
C ILE A 64 35.34 22.36 2.17
N GLN A 65 35.06 22.04 3.44
CA GLN A 65 33.98 22.69 4.18
C GLN A 65 34.39 24.12 4.58
N GLY A 66 33.61 25.10 4.11
CA GLY A 66 33.67 26.49 4.57
C GLY A 66 32.39 26.93 5.28
N GLN A 67 32.50 28.02 6.05
CA GLN A 67 31.37 28.69 6.69
C GLN A 67 31.54 30.23 6.58
N PHE A 68 30.51 30.92 6.10
CA PHE A 68 30.49 32.38 5.98
C PHE A 68 29.90 33.02 7.24
N LYS A 69 30.54 34.07 7.72
CA LYS A 69 30.05 34.93 8.79
C LYS A 69 29.79 36.34 8.22
N PRO A 70 28.52 36.70 7.96
CA PRO A 70 28.19 38.01 7.39
C PRO A 70 28.35 39.15 8.40
N ASP A 71 28.80 40.30 7.89
CA ASP A 71 28.83 41.56 8.62
C ASP A 71 27.47 42.01 9.16
N LYS A 72 26.40 41.71 8.40
CA LYS A 72 25.02 42.02 8.74
C LYS A 72 24.18 40.74 8.59
N PRO A 73 24.02 39.94 9.65
CA PRO A 73 23.19 38.74 9.63
C PRO A 73 21.76 39.03 9.15
N TRP A 74 21.26 38.26 8.19
CA TRP A 74 19.90 38.38 7.68
C TRP A 74 19.00 37.20 8.07
N ARG A 75 17.69 37.35 7.86
CA ARG A 75 16.70 36.26 7.96
C ARG A 75 16.33 35.75 6.57
N SER A 76 16.05 34.46 6.47
CA SER A 76 15.30 33.84 5.37
C SER A 76 13.81 33.76 5.72
N SER A 77 12.95 33.47 4.75
CA SER A 77 11.50 33.31 5.01
C SER A 77 11.28 32.13 5.98
N GLY A 78 10.54 32.36 7.07
CA GLY A 78 10.32 31.40 8.16
C GLY A 78 11.28 31.49 9.37
N ASP A 79 12.38 32.26 9.29
CA ASP A 79 13.36 32.33 10.38
C ASP A 79 12.90 33.21 11.57
N LYS A 80 12.86 32.63 12.78
CA LYS A 80 12.58 33.37 14.03
C LYS A 80 13.66 34.39 14.40
N LYS A 81 14.92 34.17 14.00
CA LYS A 81 16.09 35.05 14.24
C LYS A 81 17.07 34.95 13.07
N ALA A 82 17.86 35.99 12.83
CA ALA A 82 18.91 35.95 11.80
C ALA A 82 20.06 35.02 12.25
N PRO A 83 20.40 33.94 11.50
CA PRO A 83 21.51 33.08 11.89
C PRO A 83 22.87 33.81 11.76
N LYS A 84 23.75 33.63 12.75
CA LYS A 84 25.09 34.26 12.84
C LYS A 84 26.07 33.81 11.76
N TYR A 85 25.85 32.62 11.20
CA TYR A 85 26.68 32.00 10.17
C TYR A 85 25.83 31.49 9.00
N ARG A 86 26.48 31.14 7.90
CA ARG A 86 25.91 30.55 6.69
C ARG A 86 26.83 29.46 6.13
N SER A 87 26.25 28.37 5.67
CA SER A 87 26.98 27.28 5.00
C SER A 87 26.59 27.22 3.52
N PRO A 88 27.47 26.73 2.63
CA PRO A 88 27.14 26.48 1.23
C PRO A 88 25.87 25.65 1.02
N MET A 89 25.18 25.90 -0.08
CA MET A 89 24.04 25.09 -0.52
C MET A 89 24.54 23.85 -1.24
N ASN A 90 24.69 22.76 -0.49
CA ASN A 90 25.04 21.45 -1.06
C ASN A 90 23.77 20.76 -1.59
N PHE A 91 23.80 20.34 -2.87
CA PHE A 91 22.66 19.73 -3.59
C PHE A 91 22.18 18.42 -2.96
N ASP A 92 23.10 17.63 -2.40
CA ASP A 92 22.86 16.37 -1.68
C ASP A 92 22.48 16.59 -0.20
N HIS A 93 22.55 17.83 0.28
CA HIS A 93 22.44 18.21 1.70
C HIS A 93 23.51 17.64 2.64
N SER A 94 24.68 17.24 2.13
CA SER A 94 25.84 16.88 2.97
C SER A 94 26.46 18.11 3.64
N TYR A 95 27.23 17.88 4.70
CA TYR A 95 28.12 18.84 5.34
C TYR A 95 29.14 18.08 6.19
N ASP A 96 30.25 18.73 6.53
CA ASP A 96 31.28 18.17 7.42
C ASP A 96 31.71 19.17 8.51
N ALA A 97 32.64 18.78 9.38
CA ALA A 97 33.25 19.71 10.34
C ALA A 97 34.40 20.51 9.70
N ILE A 98 34.75 21.63 10.32
CA ILE A 98 35.90 22.43 9.91
C ILE A 98 37.07 22.13 10.84
N ALA A 99 38.17 21.64 10.27
CA ALA A 99 39.41 21.32 10.95
C ALA A 99 40.38 22.53 10.82
N PRO A 100 40.70 23.29 11.88
CA PRO A 100 41.55 24.48 11.75
C PRO A 100 42.93 24.18 11.13
N LYS A 101 43.23 24.82 10.00
CA LYS A 101 44.50 24.69 9.29
C LYS A 101 45.64 25.23 10.15
N HIS A 102 46.68 24.42 10.35
CA HIS A 102 47.88 24.85 11.08
C HIS A 102 48.71 25.81 10.21
N PRO A 103 49.20 26.96 10.73
CA PRO A 103 49.87 27.98 9.92
C PRO A 103 51.11 27.47 9.16
N THR A 104 51.89 26.60 9.80
CA THR A 104 53.19 26.11 9.28
C THR A 104 53.26 24.60 8.99
N ASN A 105 52.26 23.79 9.39
CA ASN A 105 52.31 22.33 9.30
C ASN A 105 51.17 21.82 8.41
N GLN A 106 51.49 21.62 7.13
CA GLN A 106 50.50 21.23 6.12
C GLN A 106 49.95 19.80 6.30
N ILE A 107 50.61 18.96 7.11
CA ILE A 107 50.19 17.58 7.38
C ILE A 107 49.59 17.41 8.78
N PHE A 108 49.27 18.50 9.49
CA PHE A 108 48.80 18.50 10.88
C PHE A 108 47.58 17.59 11.14
N TRP A 109 46.64 17.51 10.19
CA TRP A 109 45.46 16.64 10.28
C TRP A 109 45.67 15.23 9.68
N THR A 110 46.89 14.86 9.30
CA THR A 110 47.19 13.46 8.99
C THR A 110 47.29 12.64 10.27
N SER A 111 46.87 11.37 10.20
CA SER A 111 46.71 10.49 11.36
C SER A 111 47.97 10.36 12.23
N ASP A 112 49.14 10.27 11.61
CA ASP A 112 50.41 10.06 12.31
C ASP A 112 50.97 11.34 12.94
N GLU A 113 50.70 12.49 12.32
CA GLU A 113 51.10 13.80 12.84
C GLU A 113 50.16 14.23 13.98
N LEU A 114 48.85 14.10 13.77
CA LEU A 114 47.80 14.50 14.70
C LEU A 114 47.97 13.83 16.08
N ARG A 115 48.36 12.56 16.12
CA ARG A 115 48.63 11.80 17.37
C ARG A 115 49.71 12.43 18.25
N LYS A 116 50.66 13.18 17.68
CA LYS A 116 51.74 13.87 18.41
C LYS A 116 51.22 15.10 19.18
N TYR A 117 50.13 15.69 18.70
CA TYR A 117 49.49 16.88 19.28
C TYR A 117 48.25 16.56 20.12
N CYS A 118 47.57 15.43 19.86
CA CYS A 118 46.40 15.01 20.64
C CYS A 118 46.71 14.88 22.14
N TYR A 119 45.83 15.46 22.95
CA TYR A 119 45.81 15.20 24.39
C TYR A 119 45.55 13.71 24.64
N GLN A 120 46.28 13.10 25.57
CA GLN A 120 46.21 11.66 25.83
C GLN A 120 45.40 11.40 27.10
N ILE A 121 44.34 10.58 26.99
CA ILE A 121 43.59 10.07 28.15
C ILE A 121 43.63 8.54 28.09
N ASP A 122 44.05 7.89 29.18
CA ASP A 122 44.25 6.43 29.26
C ASP A 122 45.13 5.86 28.11
N GLY A 123 46.06 6.68 27.57
CA GLY A 123 46.93 6.32 26.43
C GLY A 123 46.27 6.44 25.04
N ILE A 124 45.07 7.05 24.96
CA ILE A 124 44.30 7.21 23.73
C ILE A 124 44.36 8.68 23.27
N PRO A 125 44.71 8.97 22.00
CA PRO A 125 44.76 10.33 21.47
C PRO A 125 43.34 10.89 21.29
N ILE A 126 43.08 12.02 21.93
CA ILE A 126 41.76 12.67 21.95
C ILE A 126 41.71 13.86 21.00
N ILE A 127 40.66 13.91 20.17
CA ILE A 127 40.28 15.08 19.37
C ILE A 127 39.13 15.81 20.07
N LEU A 128 39.27 17.12 20.28
CA LEU A 128 38.23 17.93 20.91
C LEU A 128 37.18 18.35 19.87
N LEU A 129 35.90 18.37 20.24
CA LEU A 129 34.78 18.82 19.41
C LEU A 129 34.12 20.04 20.05
N THR A 130 33.94 21.10 19.27
CA THR A 130 33.22 22.31 19.70
C THR A 130 32.32 22.84 18.58
N GLU A 131 31.49 23.83 18.90
CA GLU A 131 30.61 24.50 17.93
C GLU A 131 31.27 25.71 17.27
N ALA A 132 31.11 25.83 15.94
CA ALA A 132 31.68 26.83 15.05
C ALA A 132 33.22 26.82 14.95
N ALA A 133 33.72 26.87 13.71
CA ALA A 133 35.14 26.83 13.37
C ALA A 133 36.02 27.84 14.14
N LEU A 134 35.54 29.07 14.32
CA LEU A 134 36.29 30.10 15.04
C LEU A 134 36.52 29.77 16.53
N LYS A 135 35.67 28.94 17.16
CA LYS A 135 35.91 28.47 18.53
C LYS A 135 36.95 27.36 18.57
N ALA A 136 37.03 26.53 17.52
CA ALA A 136 38.01 25.47 17.39
C ALA A 136 39.44 25.98 17.16
N ILE A 137 39.61 27.19 16.60
CA ILE A 137 40.92 27.81 16.39
C ILE A 137 41.68 27.99 17.72
N ALA A 138 41.05 28.55 18.76
CA ALA A 138 41.71 28.86 20.04
C ALA A 138 42.36 27.64 20.74
N PRO A 139 41.65 26.51 20.99
CA PRO A 139 42.25 25.31 21.58
C PRO A 139 43.30 24.66 20.65
N THR A 140 43.07 24.63 19.33
CA THR A 140 44.06 24.09 18.36
C THR A 140 45.36 24.90 18.40
N ALA A 141 45.26 26.23 18.47
CA ALA A 141 46.39 27.15 18.56
C ALA A 141 47.19 27.07 19.86
N VAL A 142 46.66 26.43 20.91
CA VAL A 142 47.39 26.10 22.15
C VAL A 142 47.78 24.63 22.24
N GLY A 143 47.73 23.90 21.11
CA GLY A 143 48.21 22.52 20.99
C GLY A 143 47.19 21.47 21.42
N ILE A 144 45.89 21.74 21.34
CA ILE A 144 44.82 20.75 21.57
C ILE A 144 43.97 20.65 20.29
N PRO A 145 44.22 19.65 19.42
CA PRO A 145 43.54 19.54 18.14
C PRO A 145 42.01 19.49 18.29
N THR A 146 41.33 20.46 17.67
CA THR A 146 39.89 20.66 17.86
C THR A 146 39.17 20.79 16.52
N LEU A 147 38.06 20.08 16.34
CA LEU A 147 37.17 20.21 15.18
C LEU A 147 35.99 21.13 15.51
N GLY A 148 35.70 22.07 14.61
CA GLY A 148 34.55 22.97 14.71
C GLY A 148 33.36 22.43 13.93
N LEU A 149 32.35 21.93 14.64
CA LEU A 149 31.07 21.52 14.05
C LEU A 149 30.28 22.75 13.59
N LEU A 150 29.57 22.67 12.46
CA LEU A 150 28.79 23.81 11.94
C LEU A 150 27.63 24.25 12.87
N GLY A 151 27.23 23.35 13.78
CA GLY A 151 26.32 23.58 14.91
C GLY A 151 26.26 22.33 15.80
N VAL A 152 25.68 22.44 17.00
CA VAL A 152 25.64 21.37 18.02
C VAL A 152 25.15 20.01 17.48
N SER A 153 24.09 20.02 16.66
CA SER A 153 23.48 18.82 16.07
C SER A 153 24.13 18.34 14.77
N GLN A 154 25.21 19.01 14.32
CA GLN A 154 25.85 18.80 13.01
C GLN A 154 27.18 18.03 13.09
N GLY A 155 27.37 17.22 14.14
CA GLY A 155 28.33 16.10 14.13
C GLY A 155 27.79 14.82 13.47
N LEU A 156 26.50 14.82 13.10
CA LEU A 156 25.81 13.72 12.42
C LEU A 156 25.24 14.19 11.08
N THR A 157 25.00 13.29 10.12
CA THR A 157 24.46 13.59 8.79
C THR A 157 23.11 14.32 8.82
N SER A 158 22.73 14.94 7.70
CA SER A 158 21.53 15.78 7.62
C SER A 158 20.25 14.99 7.88
N LYS A 159 19.29 15.57 8.64
CA LYS A 159 17.95 14.98 8.85
C LYS A 159 17.21 14.67 7.55
N LYS A 160 17.51 15.37 6.46
CA LYS A 160 16.93 15.12 5.13
C LYS A 160 17.52 13.91 4.41
N GLN A 161 18.73 13.49 4.77
CA GLN A 161 19.39 12.29 4.24
C GLN A 161 19.00 11.03 5.04
N ASP A 162 18.14 11.15 6.05
CA ASP A 162 17.84 10.08 6.99
C ASP A 162 16.45 9.47 6.77
N ILE A 163 16.38 8.56 5.79
CA ILE A 163 15.15 7.85 5.39
C ILE A 163 14.67 6.86 6.47
N GLN A 164 15.51 6.51 7.46
CA GLN A 164 15.23 5.45 8.45
C GLN A 164 15.44 5.85 9.92
N SER A 165 15.62 7.14 10.23
CA SER A 165 15.93 7.65 11.58
C SER A 165 17.24 7.11 12.19
N LYS A 166 18.27 6.88 11.36
CA LYS A 166 19.57 6.27 11.69
C LYS A 166 20.79 7.21 11.66
N ARG A 167 20.62 8.54 11.52
CA ARG A 167 21.68 9.59 11.39
C ARG A 167 23.11 9.13 11.74
N TYR A 168 23.93 8.95 10.72
CA TYR A 168 25.34 8.52 10.82
C TYR A 168 26.27 9.67 11.23
N LEU A 169 27.52 9.36 11.59
CA LEU A 169 28.59 10.37 11.73
C LEU A 169 28.83 11.11 10.41
N ILE A 170 29.30 12.36 10.49
CA ILE A 170 29.86 13.07 9.33
C ILE A 170 31.24 12.50 8.94
N PRO A 171 31.68 12.64 7.66
CA PRO A 171 32.82 11.89 7.13
C PRO A 171 34.13 12.08 7.91
N ILE A 172 34.47 13.29 8.35
CA ILE A 172 35.71 13.52 9.10
C ILE A 172 35.70 12.82 10.48
N LEU A 173 34.56 12.78 11.16
CA LEU A 173 34.42 12.11 12.46
C LEU A 173 34.44 10.59 12.30
N GLU A 174 33.76 10.06 11.27
CA GLU A 174 33.80 8.64 10.94
C GLU A 174 35.22 8.17 10.59
N SER A 175 35.97 8.99 9.85
CA SER A 175 37.36 8.71 9.46
C SER A 175 38.26 8.58 10.69
N TYR A 176 38.27 9.56 11.59
CA TYR A 176 39.09 9.49 12.81
C TYR A 176 38.61 8.43 13.81
N ALA A 177 37.30 8.18 13.89
CA ALA A 177 36.75 7.10 14.72
C ALA A 177 37.26 5.71 14.25
N LYS A 178 37.21 5.43 12.94
CA LYS A 178 37.77 4.19 12.35
C LYS A 178 39.29 4.05 12.56
N GLN A 179 40.00 5.16 12.76
CA GLN A 179 41.44 5.18 13.06
C GLN A 179 41.75 5.06 14.57
N GLY A 180 40.75 4.90 15.43
CA GLY A 180 40.94 4.71 16.87
C GLY A 180 41.37 5.97 17.63
N PHE A 181 40.90 7.15 17.19
CA PHE A 181 40.95 8.36 18.03
C PHE A 181 39.78 8.37 19.02
N GLY A 182 40.02 8.88 20.23
CA GLY A 182 38.96 9.25 21.16
C GLY A 182 38.46 10.66 20.89
N PHE A 183 37.30 11.01 21.45
CA PHE A 183 36.69 12.33 21.26
C PHE A 183 36.34 12.98 22.61
N CYS A 184 36.46 14.30 22.70
CA CYS A 184 36.00 15.07 23.85
C CYS A 184 35.00 16.15 23.41
N LEU A 185 33.92 16.35 24.17
CA LEU A 185 32.91 17.37 23.91
C LEU A 185 33.17 18.62 24.74
N GLY A 186 33.48 19.74 24.07
CA GLY A 186 33.74 21.05 24.68
C GLY A 186 32.90 22.16 24.05
N PHE A 187 31.60 22.17 24.37
CA PHE A 187 30.65 23.22 24.00
C PHE A 187 30.64 24.34 25.06
N ASP A 188 29.93 25.45 24.79
CA ASP A 188 29.93 26.64 25.67
C ASP A 188 29.48 26.32 27.11
N ALA A 189 29.93 27.13 28.07
CA ALA A 189 29.55 26.96 29.48
C ALA A 189 28.01 26.98 29.69
N ASP A 190 27.27 27.80 28.93
CA ASP A 190 25.80 27.85 29.02
C ASP A 190 25.10 26.70 28.28
N CYS A 191 25.82 25.87 27.53
CA CYS A 191 25.29 24.64 26.96
C CYS A 191 25.09 23.56 28.02
N ALA A 192 25.82 23.60 29.14
CA ALA A 192 25.66 22.66 30.25
C ALA A 192 24.26 22.71 30.89
N THR A 193 23.59 23.87 30.88
CA THR A 193 22.23 24.02 31.45
C THR A 193 21.11 23.89 30.41
N ASN A 194 21.45 23.68 29.13
CA ASN A 194 20.48 23.62 28.03
C ASN A 194 20.19 22.17 27.62
N THR A 195 19.07 21.62 28.12
CA THR A 195 18.65 20.23 27.90
C THR A 195 18.59 19.80 26.42
N ASN A 196 18.25 20.71 25.50
CA ASN A 196 18.26 20.39 24.06
C ASN A 196 19.68 20.17 23.53
N VAL A 197 20.66 20.92 24.05
CA VAL A 197 22.06 20.80 23.67
C VAL A 197 22.68 19.56 24.29
N SER A 198 22.41 19.28 25.58
CA SER A 198 22.82 18.04 26.23
C SER A 198 22.32 16.80 25.46
N TRP A 199 21.09 16.84 24.94
CA TRP A 199 20.51 15.74 24.17
C TRP A 199 21.13 15.55 22.78
N GLU A 200 21.46 16.64 22.06
CA GLU A 200 22.18 16.53 20.77
C GLU A 200 23.64 16.09 20.97
N GLN A 201 24.31 16.52 22.05
CA GLN A 201 25.63 16.01 22.45
C GLN A 201 25.59 14.51 22.75
N LEU A 202 24.59 14.04 23.49
CA LEU A 202 24.42 12.62 23.83
C LEU A 202 24.19 11.75 22.58
N LYS A 203 23.45 12.23 21.57
CA LYS A 203 23.30 11.52 20.29
C LYS A 203 24.62 11.36 19.55
N LEU A 204 25.42 12.43 19.48
CA LEU A 204 26.73 12.39 18.84
C LEU A 204 27.66 11.43 19.59
N ALA A 205 27.70 11.51 20.92
CA ALA A 205 28.47 10.60 21.75
C ALA A 205 28.05 9.14 21.52
N ASN A 206 26.76 8.83 21.53
CA ASN A 206 26.27 7.47 21.30
C ASN A 206 26.62 6.93 19.91
N GLN A 207 26.62 7.76 18.86
CA GLN A 207 27.09 7.34 17.53
C GLN A 207 28.61 7.10 17.52
N LEU A 208 29.41 7.91 18.20
CA LEU A 208 30.85 7.68 18.36
C LEU A 208 31.15 6.39 19.16
N LYS A 209 30.36 6.08 20.20
CA LYS A 209 30.46 4.82 20.97
C LYS A 209 30.28 3.58 20.09
N LEU A 210 29.46 3.62 19.03
CA LEU A 210 29.27 2.49 18.11
C LEU A 210 30.55 2.10 17.33
N PHE A 211 31.51 3.02 17.21
CA PHE A 211 32.83 2.75 16.62
C PHE A 211 33.85 2.25 17.66
N GLY A 212 33.42 1.96 18.90
CA GLY A 212 34.31 1.57 20.00
C GLY A 212 35.22 2.69 20.49
N CYS A 213 34.97 3.93 20.07
CA CYS A 213 35.78 5.10 20.43
C CYS A 213 35.37 5.62 21.82
N PRO A 214 36.32 5.91 22.72
CA PRO A 214 36.00 6.52 24.00
C PRO A 214 35.57 7.97 23.78
N VAL A 215 34.50 8.37 24.48
CA VAL A 215 33.97 9.73 24.42
C VAL A 215 34.02 10.34 25.82
N PHE A 216 34.55 11.55 25.88
CA PHE A 216 34.67 12.35 27.09
C PHE A 216 33.88 13.66 26.95
N SER A 217 33.64 14.36 28.06
CA SER A 217 33.11 15.71 28.05
C SER A 217 33.89 16.60 29.02
N ILE A 218 34.14 17.83 28.59
CA ILE A 218 34.56 18.96 29.43
C ILE A 218 33.46 20.03 29.53
N THR A 219 32.33 19.83 28.85
CA THR A 219 31.23 20.81 28.82
C THR A 219 30.66 20.99 30.22
N GLY A 220 30.72 22.21 30.76
CA GLY A 220 30.30 22.54 32.13
C GLY A 220 31.40 22.44 33.20
N LEU A 221 32.67 22.17 32.83
CA LEU A 221 33.81 22.18 33.77
C LEU A 221 34.42 23.57 34.04
N TRP A 222 33.82 24.61 33.47
CA TRP A 222 34.08 26.03 33.71
C TRP A 222 32.77 26.83 33.68
N SER A 223 32.75 28.01 34.30
CA SER A 223 31.55 28.85 34.41
C SER A 223 31.45 29.90 33.30
N VAL A 224 30.24 30.45 33.10
CA VAL A 224 30.00 31.52 32.11
C VAL A 224 30.79 32.79 32.45
N GLU A 225 31.04 33.05 33.74
CA GLU A 225 31.87 34.14 34.26
C GLU A 225 33.35 33.92 33.96
N GLU A 226 33.83 32.68 33.88
CA GLU A 226 35.19 32.34 33.48
C GLU A 226 35.41 32.45 31.95
N GLY A 227 34.34 32.33 31.17
CA GLY A 227 34.31 32.55 29.73
C GLY A 227 33.15 31.79 29.10
N LYS A 228 32.30 32.45 28.32
CA LYS A 228 31.12 31.78 27.74
C LYS A 228 31.54 30.71 26.74
N GLY A 229 32.27 31.10 25.70
CA GLY A 229 32.87 30.20 24.74
C GLY A 229 34.18 29.60 25.26
N ILE A 230 34.57 28.47 24.69
CA ILE A 230 35.87 27.84 24.95
C ILE A 230 37.05 28.76 24.55
N ASP A 231 36.85 29.56 23.49
CA ASP A 231 37.73 30.61 23.04
C ASP A 231 37.79 31.79 24.02
N ASP A 232 36.65 32.25 24.53
CA ASP A 232 36.59 33.28 25.57
C ASP A 232 37.31 32.82 26.86
N PHE A 233 37.14 31.56 27.25
CA PHE A 233 37.81 30.97 28.41
C PHE A 233 39.33 30.96 28.21
N ILE A 234 39.83 30.47 27.08
CA ILE A 234 41.27 30.41 26.77
C ILE A 234 41.86 31.83 26.71
N GLN A 235 41.15 32.80 26.12
CA GLN A 235 41.56 34.21 26.08
C GLN A 235 41.71 34.79 27.49
N LYS A 236 40.74 34.53 28.39
CA LYS A 236 40.71 35.11 29.75
C LYS A 236 41.64 34.41 30.74
N ASN A 237 41.84 33.10 30.60
CA ASN A 237 42.49 32.25 31.61
C ASN A 237 43.82 31.64 31.15
N GLY A 238 44.11 31.63 29.84
CA GLY A 238 45.32 31.07 29.27
C GLY A 238 45.32 29.55 29.12
N ALA A 239 46.27 29.06 28.31
CA ALA A 239 46.36 27.65 27.90
C ALA A 239 46.53 26.65 29.06
N ASN A 240 47.23 27.03 30.14
CA ASN A 240 47.52 26.11 31.24
C ASN A 240 46.25 25.75 32.03
N LYS A 241 45.43 26.75 32.40
CA LYS A 241 44.12 26.53 33.02
C LYS A 241 43.17 25.72 32.12
N PHE A 242 43.30 25.85 30.80
CA PHE A 242 42.52 25.03 29.87
C PHE A 242 43.01 23.57 29.82
N ARG A 243 44.31 23.30 29.98
CA ARG A 243 44.82 21.94 30.21
C ARG A 243 44.35 21.36 31.55
N ASP A 244 44.15 22.19 32.58
CA ASP A 244 43.53 21.79 33.85
C ASP A 244 42.02 21.52 33.75
N ILE A 245 41.36 21.94 32.65
CA ILE A 245 40.02 21.47 32.28
C ILE A 245 40.12 20.11 31.58
N MET A 246 41.03 19.95 30.63
CA MET A 246 41.25 18.68 29.91
C MET A 246 41.65 17.52 30.84
N SER A 247 42.43 17.78 31.89
CA SER A 247 42.80 16.76 32.89
C SER A 247 41.63 16.33 33.78
N ARG A 248 40.56 17.15 33.84
CA ARG A 248 39.30 16.84 34.51
C ARG A 248 38.23 16.31 33.55
N ALA A 249 38.57 16.03 32.29
CA ALA A 249 37.64 15.50 31.30
C ALA A 249 37.00 14.20 31.79
N GLN A 250 35.67 14.18 31.82
CA GLN A 250 34.90 13.08 32.39
C GLN A 250 34.52 12.12 31.27
N LYS A 251 34.51 10.81 31.56
CA LYS A 251 33.90 9.82 30.65
C LYS A 251 32.43 10.18 30.46
N ILE A 252 31.92 10.08 29.23
CA ILE A 252 30.57 10.56 28.93
C ILE A 252 29.51 9.84 29.80
N GLU A 253 29.75 8.57 30.18
CA GLU A 253 28.92 7.80 31.12
C GLU A 253 28.83 8.42 32.52
N ASP A 254 29.87 9.14 32.98
CA ASP A 254 29.91 9.81 34.27
C ASP A 254 29.39 11.25 34.20
N TRP A 255 29.60 11.91 33.05
CA TRP A 255 29.00 13.20 32.71
C TRP A 255 27.46 13.07 32.59
N GLU A 256 26.98 11.99 31.97
CA GLU A 256 25.56 11.61 31.91
C GLU A 256 24.90 11.50 33.30
N LYS A 257 25.64 11.12 34.35
CA LYS A 257 25.12 11.01 35.73
C LYS A 257 24.89 12.37 36.38
N GLN A 258 25.69 13.39 36.07
CA GLN A 258 25.59 14.71 36.71
C GLN A 258 24.30 15.46 36.33
N PHE A 259 23.73 15.16 35.16
CA PHE A 259 22.42 15.68 34.78
C PHE A 259 21.25 14.93 35.41
N LYS A 260 21.46 13.73 36.01
CA LYS A 260 20.40 12.99 36.69
C LYS A 260 19.99 13.62 38.03
N GLU A 261 20.92 14.26 38.74
CA GLU A 261 20.64 14.87 40.06
C GLU A 261 19.87 16.20 40.00
N SER A 262 19.61 16.75 38.80
CA SER A 262 18.80 17.97 38.61
C SER A 262 17.65 17.82 37.61
N LEU A 263 17.26 16.58 37.26
CA LEU A 263 16.03 16.33 36.51
C LEU A 263 14.79 16.70 37.36
N PRO A 264 13.76 17.33 36.77
CA PRO A 264 12.49 17.62 37.45
C PRO A 264 11.64 16.34 37.60
N SER A 265 12.12 15.42 38.46
CA SER A 265 11.67 14.04 38.67
C SER A 265 11.75 13.12 37.45
N ASP A 266 12.28 11.90 37.66
CA ASP A 266 12.00 10.73 36.82
C ASP A 266 10.52 10.34 36.94
N LYS A 267 9.67 11.17 36.33
CA LYS A 267 8.30 10.79 36.02
C LYS A 267 8.29 10.34 34.58
N THR A 268 8.26 9.01 34.42
CA THR A 268 7.74 8.34 33.22
C THR A 268 6.67 9.23 32.60
N PRO A 269 6.84 9.68 31.34
CA PRO A 269 5.95 10.68 30.75
C PRO A 269 4.51 10.20 30.89
N THR A 270 3.57 11.08 31.30
CA THR A 270 2.21 10.60 31.59
C THR A 270 1.65 9.84 30.37
N PRO A 271 0.86 8.76 30.56
CA PRO A 271 0.36 7.98 29.43
C PRO A 271 -0.36 8.83 28.37
N ARG A 272 -1.00 9.93 28.83
CA ARG A 272 -1.60 10.96 27.99
C ARG A 272 -0.58 11.71 27.13
N LYS A 273 0.54 12.16 27.70
CA LYS A 273 1.60 12.86 26.96
C LYS A 273 2.21 11.94 25.90
N LEU A 274 2.65 10.75 26.29
CA LEU A 274 3.27 9.80 25.37
C LEU A 274 2.29 9.33 24.28
N GLY A 275 1.03 9.07 24.63
CA GLY A 275 -0.01 8.72 23.67
C GLY A 275 -0.33 9.83 22.66
N LEU A 276 -0.18 11.11 23.03
CA LEU A 276 -0.29 12.24 22.10
C LEU A 276 0.88 12.28 21.12
N GLU A 277 2.11 12.11 21.60
CA GLU A 277 3.32 12.10 20.76
C GLU A 277 3.35 10.89 19.79
N ILE A 278 2.86 9.73 20.23
CA ILE A 278 2.69 8.56 19.36
C ILE A 278 1.55 8.82 18.35
N ALA A 279 0.43 9.43 18.77
CA ALA A 279 -0.66 9.76 17.84
C ALA A 279 -0.19 10.70 16.72
N GLU A 280 0.54 11.77 17.04
CA GLU A 280 1.06 12.73 16.06
C GLU A 280 1.99 12.08 15.02
N LYS A 281 2.86 11.16 15.45
CA LYS A 281 3.75 10.36 14.58
C LYS A 281 3.00 9.38 13.68
N TYR A 282 1.86 8.83 14.13
CA TYR A 282 1.22 7.67 13.51
C TYR A 282 -0.22 7.89 12.97
N GLN A 283 -0.76 9.11 13.04
CA GLN A 283 -2.13 9.45 12.61
C GLN A 283 -2.45 9.18 11.12
N SER A 284 -1.43 9.09 10.27
CA SER A 284 -1.57 8.68 8.86
C SER A 284 -1.67 7.16 8.68
N CYS A 285 -1.19 6.38 9.66
CA CYS A 285 -1.02 4.93 9.54
C CYS A 285 -1.92 4.11 10.46
N TRP A 286 -2.49 4.70 11.51
CA TRP A 286 -3.36 4.02 12.48
C TRP A 286 -4.62 4.83 12.77
N ARG A 287 -5.78 4.15 12.77
CA ARG A 287 -7.06 4.72 13.20
C ARG A 287 -7.90 3.69 13.97
N PHE A 288 -8.69 4.15 14.91
CA PHE A 288 -9.71 3.33 15.57
C PHE A 288 -11.05 3.53 14.86
N HIS A 289 -11.58 2.47 14.26
CA HIS A 289 -12.86 2.45 13.58
C HIS A 289 -13.99 2.29 14.61
N ASN A 290 -14.74 3.36 14.86
CA ASN A 290 -15.75 3.37 15.92
C ASN A 290 -16.93 2.42 15.67
N GLU A 291 -17.53 2.39 14.48
CA GLU A 291 -18.73 1.56 14.20
C GLU A 291 -18.47 0.08 14.45
N GLN A 292 -17.40 -0.44 13.86
CA GLN A 292 -16.96 -1.82 13.99
C GLN A 292 -16.11 -2.13 15.25
N LYS A 293 -15.86 -1.11 16.09
CA LYS A 293 -15.06 -1.20 17.33
C LYS A 293 -13.65 -1.81 17.16
N THR A 294 -13.01 -1.64 16.01
CA THR A 294 -11.72 -2.28 15.66
C THR A 294 -10.61 -1.27 15.39
N TRP A 295 -9.36 -1.67 15.61
CA TRP A 295 -8.20 -0.91 15.12
C TRP A 295 -8.00 -1.19 13.63
N ARG A 296 -7.57 -0.18 12.88
CA ARG A 296 -7.16 -0.32 11.49
C ARG A 296 -5.77 0.28 11.25
N LYS A 297 -4.98 -0.42 10.44
CA LYS A 297 -3.64 -0.02 10.01
C LYS A 297 -3.62 0.19 8.49
N TRP A 298 -3.02 1.29 8.06
CA TRP A 298 -2.76 1.55 6.64
C TRP A 298 -1.59 0.68 6.16
N THR A 299 -1.79 -0.03 5.06
CA THR A 299 -0.78 -0.91 4.44
C THR A 299 0.06 -0.22 3.37
N GLY A 300 -0.28 1.02 3.02
CA GLY A 300 0.16 1.67 1.77
C GLY A 300 -0.89 1.63 0.66
N LYS A 301 -1.90 0.76 0.75
CA LYS A 301 -2.94 0.58 -0.29
C LYS A 301 -4.37 0.55 0.25
N CYS A 302 -4.57 -0.08 1.41
CA CYS A 302 -5.86 -0.19 2.09
C CYS A 302 -5.70 -0.16 3.62
N TRP A 303 -6.82 -0.15 4.34
CA TRP A 303 -6.89 -0.18 5.80
C TRP A 303 -7.32 -1.55 6.33
N GLU A 304 -6.35 -2.36 6.73
CA GLU A 304 -6.58 -3.69 7.30
C GLU A 304 -7.03 -3.58 8.77
N ALA A 305 -7.96 -4.46 9.17
CA ALA A 305 -8.36 -4.61 10.56
C ALA A 305 -7.24 -5.29 11.38
N VAL A 306 -6.98 -4.80 12.59
CA VAL A 306 -5.95 -5.29 13.49
C VAL A 306 -6.56 -5.62 14.84
N GLU A 307 -6.16 -6.75 15.42
CA GLU A 307 -6.59 -7.19 16.75
C GLU A 307 -6.11 -6.23 17.86
N GLU A 308 -6.84 -6.16 18.97
CA GLU A 308 -6.55 -5.16 20.02
C GLU A 308 -5.25 -5.51 20.75
N GLU A 309 -4.93 -6.80 20.82
CA GLU A 309 -3.70 -7.42 21.29
C GLU A 309 -2.50 -7.05 20.39
N ALA A 310 -2.66 -7.16 19.06
CA ALA A 310 -1.62 -6.77 18.11
C ALA A 310 -1.36 -5.26 18.10
N PHE A 311 -2.40 -4.44 18.29
CA PHE A 311 -2.24 -3.01 18.52
C PHE A 311 -1.55 -2.72 19.87
N ALA A 312 -1.93 -3.40 20.96
CA ALA A 312 -1.29 -3.24 22.26
C ALA A 312 0.19 -3.62 22.22
N TYR A 313 0.55 -4.67 21.47
CA TYR A 313 1.94 -5.06 21.21
C TYR A 313 2.71 -4.00 20.40
N PHE A 314 2.09 -3.37 19.41
CA PHE A 314 2.68 -2.21 18.72
C PHE A 314 2.92 -1.03 19.69
N VAL A 315 1.98 -0.73 20.59
CA VAL A 315 2.14 0.32 21.60
C VAL A 315 3.27 -0.01 22.57
N PHE A 316 3.35 -1.26 23.04
CA PHE A 316 4.45 -1.77 23.87
C PHE A 316 5.81 -1.54 23.17
N ASN A 317 5.99 -2.02 21.94
CA ASN A 317 7.24 -1.85 21.18
C ASN A 317 7.62 -0.38 20.93
N GLU A 318 6.65 0.52 20.69
CA GLU A 318 6.94 1.96 20.54
C GLU A 318 7.37 2.60 21.88
N ILE A 319 6.94 2.07 23.03
CA ILE A 319 7.42 2.51 24.36
C ILE A 319 8.84 1.96 24.62
N GLU A 320 9.05 0.66 24.40
CA GLU A 320 10.37 0.01 24.54
C GLU A 320 11.43 0.65 23.63
N SER A 321 11.10 0.92 22.36
CA SER A 321 12.03 1.56 21.41
C SER A 321 12.41 3.01 21.77
N ARG A 322 11.63 3.65 22.66
CA ARG A 322 11.93 4.96 23.24
C ARG A 322 12.70 4.87 24.56
N ASN A 323 12.98 3.65 25.03
CA ASN A 323 13.67 3.33 26.28
C ASN A 323 13.04 4.02 27.50
N ILE A 324 11.70 3.94 27.58
CA ILE A 324 10.90 4.56 28.65
C ILE A 324 10.56 3.51 29.70
N ASP A 325 11.14 3.63 30.90
CA ASP A 325 10.77 2.80 32.05
C ASP A 325 9.36 3.14 32.56
N TYR A 326 8.52 2.12 32.77
CA TYR A 326 7.18 2.25 33.36
C TYR A 326 6.91 1.17 34.41
N PRO A 327 6.18 1.49 35.50
CA PRO A 327 6.10 0.60 36.67
C PRO A 327 5.15 -0.59 36.52
N THR A 328 4.19 -0.54 35.58
CA THR A 328 3.18 -1.60 35.38
C THR A 328 2.63 -1.60 33.95
N ASN A 329 2.16 -2.74 33.45
CA ASN A 329 1.50 -2.87 32.13
C ASN A 329 0.27 -1.93 31.97
N LYS A 330 -0.34 -1.50 33.09
CA LYS A 330 -1.41 -0.50 33.11
C LYS A 330 -0.98 0.85 32.54
N TYR A 331 0.31 1.14 32.51
CA TYR A 331 0.89 2.27 31.78
C TYR A 331 0.64 2.14 30.27
N VAL A 332 1.04 1.01 29.67
CA VAL A 332 0.84 0.68 28.24
C VAL A 332 -0.64 0.73 27.88
N GLU A 333 -1.52 0.14 28.70
CA GLU A 333 -2.98 0.25 28.50
C GLU A 333 -3.48 1.70 28.44
N ASN A 334 -2.95 2.58 29.30
CA ASN A 334 -3.38 3.97 29.36
C ASN A 334 -2.81 4.82 28.20
N VAL A 335 -1.65 4.44 27.65
CA VAL A 335 -1.14 4.98 26.38
C VAL A 335 -2.06 4.52 25.24
N ALA A 336 -2.40 3.24 25.16
CA ALA A 336 -3.31 2.69 24.17
C ALA A 336 -4.72 3.32 24.24
N LYS A 337 -5.27 3.56 25.44
CA LYS A 337 -6.53 4.31 25.65
C LYS A 337 -6.42 5.76 25.15
N THR A 338 -5.29 6.43 25.39
CA THR A 338 -5.05 7.79 24.86
C THR A 338 -5.01 7.79 23.33
N LEU A 339 -4.30 6.83 22.73
CA LEU A 339 -4.26 6.64 21.28
C LEU A 339 -5.65 6.38 20.71
N LYS A 340 -6.46 5.53 21.36
CA LYS A 340 -7.84 5.22 20.96
C LYS A 340 -8.73 6.46 20.90
N LEU A 341 -8.55 7.40 21.83
CA LEU A 341 -9.26 8.68 21.87
C LEU A 341 -8.72 9.70 20.85
N LYS A 342 -7.46 9.59 20.42
CA LYS A 342 -6.80 10.56 19.51
C LYS A 342 -6.83 10.16 18.05
N LEU A 343 -6.80 8.86 17.78
CA LEU A 343 -6.89 8.25 16.46
C LEU A 343 -8.30 7.75 16.15
N PHE A 344 -9.29 8.18 16.94
CA PHE A 344 -10.70 7.87 16.79
C PHE A 344 -11.24 8.36 15.44
N SER A 345 -11.93 7.48 14.72
CA SER A 345 -12.74 7.84 13.56
C SER A 345 -14.20 7.58 13.91
N GLU A 346 -14.98 8.65 14.04
CA GLU A 346 -16.39 8.60 14.46
C GLU A 346 -17.25 7.81 13.47
N ALA A 347 -17.14 8.16 12.19
CA ALA A 347 -17.66 7.44 11.03
C ALA A 347 -16.52 6.99 10.11
N TRP A 348 -16.76 5.97 9.26
CA TRP A 348 -15.79 5.45 8.29
C TRP A 348 -16.16 5.75 6.83
N GLU A 349 -16.10 7.03 6.49
CA GLU A 349 -16.30 7.53 5.12
C GLU A 349 -15.21 7.03 4.16
N THR A 350 -15.56 6.05 3.34
CA THR A 350 -14.76 5.58 2.19
C THR A 350 -15.19 6.37 0.95
N TRP A 351 -14.26 6.66 0.04
CA TRP A 351 -14.63 7.17 -1.29
C TRP A 351 -15.57 6.20 -2.02
N ASP A 352 -16.32 6.69 -3.03
CA ASP A 352 -17.32 5.85 -3.71
C ASP A 352 -16.67 4.62 -4.34
N ARG A 353 -16.98 3.44 -3.77
CA ARG A 353 -16.48 2.12 -4.17
C ARG A 353 -16.98 1.68 -5.55
N LYS A 354 -17.98 2.36 -6.11
CA LYS A 354 -18.44 2.15 -7.49
C LYS A 354 -17.57 2.89 -8.50
N ARG A 355 -17.10 4.08 -8.15
CA ARG A 355 -16.33 4.97 -9.04
C ARG A 355 -14.83 4.76 -8.90
N PHE A 356 -14.32 4.74 -7.67
CA PHE A 356 -12.89 4.68 -7.37
C PHE A 356 -12.49 3.25 -6.99
N ILE A 357 -11.74 2.58 -7.87
CA ILE A 357 -11.33 1.19 -7.71
C ILE A 357 -9.84 1.13 -7.37
N PRO A 358 -9.47 0.71 -6.14
CA PRO A 358 -8.07 0.51 -5.76
C PRO A 358 -7.50 -0.79 -6.37
N PHE A 359 -6.44 -0.65 -7.16
CA PHE A 359 -5.61 -1.72 -7.72
C PHE A 359 -4.31 -1.89 -6.92
N ASN A 360 -3.35 -2.68 -7.41
CA ASN A 360 -2.07 -2.88 -6.74
C ASN A 360 -1.08 -1.72 -6.94
N ASN A 361 -1.17 -0.98 -8.02
CA ASN A 361 -0.29 0.14 -8.36
C ASN A 361 -0.92 1.53 -8.13
N CYS A 362 -2.26 1.62 -8.10
CA CYS A 362 -2.97 2.90 -8.11
C CYS A 362 -4.44 2.77 -7.66
N VAL A 363 -5.14 3.90 -7.55
CA VAL A 363 -6.61 3.97 -7.48
C VAL A 363 -7.12 4.59 -8.78
N VAL A 364 -8.01 3.91 -9.50
CA VAL A 364 -8.55 4.36 -10.78
C VAL A 364 -9.93 4.95 -10.57
N ASP A 365 -10.17 6.14 -11.10
CA ASP A 365 -11.51 6.70 -11.30
C ASP A 365 -12.09 6.14 -12.60
N ILE A 366 -13.07 5.24 -12.49
CA ILE A 366 -13.65 4.52 -13.64
C ILE A 366 -14.56 5.44 -14.49
N GLU A 367 -15.00 6.59 -13.98
CA GLU A 367 -15.82 7.53 -14.76
C GLU A 367 -14.97 8.44 -15.65
N THR A 368 -13.76 8.83 -15.20
CA THR A 368 -12.86 9.74 -15.93
C THR A 368 -11.71 9.03 -16.62
N GLY A 369 -11.36 7.81 -16.17
CA GLY A 369 -10.13 7.12 -16.53
C GLY A 369 -8.89 7.63 -15.80
N GLU A 370 -9.02 8.60 -14.88
CA GLU A 370 -7.89 9.16 -14.14
C GLU A 370 -7.31 8.16 -13.13
N VAL A 371 -6.01 8.31 -12.88
CA VAL A 371 -5.23 7.42 -12.01
C VAL A 371 -4.65 8.24 -10.86
N HIS A 372 -4.97 7.83 -9.63
CA HIS A 372 -4.51 8.47 -8.40
C HIS A 372 -3.56 7.56 -7.61
N GLU A 373 -2.67 8.17 -6.83
CA GLU A 373 -1.88 7.45 -5.83
C GLU A 373 -2.76 6.97 -4.66
N HIS A 374 -2.40 5.84 -4.05
CA HIS A 374 -3.05 5.38 -2.82
C HIS A 374 -2.83 6.38 -1.68
N CYS A 375 -3.91 6.95 -1.15
CA CYS A 375 -3.82 7.82 0.03
C CYS A 375 -4.66 7.27 1.20
N PRO A 376 -4.18 7.41 2.47
CA PRO A 376 -4.94 6.97 3.64
C PRO A 376 -6.33 7.62 3.75
N GLY A 377 -6.50 8.82 3.16
CA GLY A 377 -7.74 9.59 3.18
C GLY A 377 -8.90 8.97 2.40
N MET A 378 -8.64 8.10 1.42
CA MET A 378 -9.68 7.40 0.65
C MET A 378 -10.41 6.30 1.45
N ARG A 379 -9.77 5.82 2.54
CA ARG A 379 -10.28 4.83 3.50
C ARG A 379 -10.78 3.47 2.96
N PHE A 380 -10.31 3.04 1.79
CA PHE A 380 -10.60 1.70 1.27
C PHE A 380 -10.13 0.59 2.24
N LEU A 381 -10.93 -0.47 2.33
CA LEU A 381 -10.66 -1.64 3.19
C LEU A 381 -10.02 -2.81 2.43
N SER A 382 -10.09 -2.78 1.10
CA SER A 382 -9.49 -3.76 0.20
C SER A 382 -8.90 -3.08 -1.03
N PHE A 383 -8.12 -3.83 -1.81
CA PHE A 383 -7.65 -3.46 -3.14
C PHE A 383 -7.55 -4.71 -4.01
N ILE A 384 -7.67 -4.55 -5.33
CA ILE A 384 -7.51 -5.60 -6.31
C ILE A 384 -6.01 -5.93 -6.43
N PRO A 385 -5.56 -7.17 -6.18
CA PRO A 385 -4.14 -7.52 -6.09
C PRO A 385 -3.48 -7.76 -7.45
N ARG A 386 -3.73 -6.87 -8.42
CA ARG A 386 -3.01 -6.77 -9.70
C ARG A 386 -2.92 -5.30 -10.12
N ASP A 387 -2.00 -5.00 -11.02
CA ASP A 387 -1.85 -3.65 -11.54
C ASP A 387 -2.98 -3.33 -12.52
N TRP A 388 -3.39 -2.05 -12.57
CA TRP A 388 -4.34 -1.58 -13.58
C TRP A 388 -3.70 -1.64 -14.98
N CYS A 389 -4.44 -2.19 -15.94
CA CYS A 389 -4.04 -2.25 -17.34
C CYS A 389 -4.98 -1.41 -18.20
N ILE A 390 -4.41 -0.63 -19.11
CA ILE A 390 -5.15 0.09 -20.15
C ILE A 390 -5.16 -0.80 -21.38
N LEU A 391 -6.34 -1.03 -21.95
CA LEU A 391 -6.51 -1.70 -23.24
C LEU A 391 -6.79 -0.64 -24.31
N GLU A 392 -5.99 -0.62 -25.38
CA GLU A 392 -6.23 0.27 -26.52
C GLU A 392 -7.53 -0.11 -27.23
N ASN A 393 -8.26 0.87 -27.77
CA ASN A 393 -9.48 0.67 -28.54
C ASN A 393 -10.59 -0.16 -27.84
N LEU A 394 -10.60 -0.20 -26.50
CA LEU A 394 -11.62 -0.91 -25.73
C LEU A 394 -13.00 -0.28 -25.95
N ASN A 395 -13.93 -1.00 -26.58
CA ASN A 395 -15.29 -0.53 -26.76
C ASN A 395 -16.21 -1.08 -25.67
N GLY A 396 -16.56 -0.25 -24.68
CA GLY A 396 -17.47 -0.63 -23.59
C GLY A 396 -18.89 -1.04 -24.05
N SER A 397 -19.33 -0.64 -25.26
CA SER A 397 -20.60 -1.12 -25.82
C SER A 397 -20.52 -2.51 -26.45
N ASP A 398 -19.32 -3.00 -26.76
CA ASP A 398 -19.07 -4.34 -27.29
C ASP A 398 -18.12 -5.12 -26.37
N ALA A 399 -18.65 -5.45 -25.19
CA ALA A 399 -17.95 -6.26 -24.20
C ALA A 399 -17.67 -7.70 -24.69
N LEU A 400 -18.46 -8.23 -25.64
CA LEU A 400 -18.28 -9.60 -26.17
C LEU A 400 -17.16 -9.66 -27.21
N GLY A 401 -17.13 -8.73 -28.17
CA GLY A 401 -16.03 -8.61 -29.12
C GLY A 401 -14.71 -8.32 -28.40
N SER A 402 -14.73 -7.39 -27.43
CA SER A 402 -13.57 -7.10 -26.56
C SER A 402 -13.11 -8.33 -25.77
N LEU A 403 -14.03 -9.14 -25.24
CA LEU A 403 -13.70 -10.38 -24.53
C LEU A 403 -13.09 -11.44 -25.46
N ASN A 404 -13.64 -11.63 -26.66
CA ASN A 404 -13.08 -12.56 -27.65
C ASN A 404 -11.68 -12.13 -28.13
N GLN A 405 -11.47 -10.83 -28.33
CA GLN A 405 -10.20 -10.26 -28.80
C GLN A 405 -9.09 -10.33 -27.74
N TYR A 406 -9.36 -9.89 -26.51
CA TYR A 406 -8.31 -9.71 -25.48
C TYR A 406 -8.25 -10.85 -24.46
N CYS A 407 -9.30 -11.65 -24.32
CA CYS A 407 -9.36 -12.78 -23.40
C CYS A 407 -9.93 -14.05 -24.07
N PRO A 408 -9.33 -14.56 -25.16
CA PRO A 408 -9.88 -15.66 -25.94
C PRO A 408 -10.11 -16.96 -25.16
N HIS A 409 -9.29 -17.26 -24.14
CA HIS A 409 -9.51 -18.45 -23.29
C HIS A 409 -10.70 -18.25 -22.35
N THR A 410 -10.85 -17.05 -21.79
CA THR A 410 -12.00 -16.65 -20.97
C THR A 410 -13.27 -16.63 -21.80
N PHE A 411 -13.25 -16.05 -23.00
CA PHE A 411 -14.36 -16.08 -23.94
C PHE A 411 -14.79 -17.51 -24.24
N LYS A 412 -13.86 -18.36 -24.68
CA LYS A 412 -14.13 -19.77 -24.98
C LYS A 412 -14.69 -20.54 -23.78
N TYR A 413 -14.16 -20.28 -22.57
CA TYR A 413 -14.65 -20.89 -21.34
C TYR A 413 -16.09 -20.44 -20.99
N LEU A 414 -16.35 -19.13 -20.97
CA LEU A 414 -17.66 -18.57 -20.61
C LEU A 414 -18.72 -18.96 -21.64
N SER A 415 -18.43 -18.85 -22.94
CA SER A 415 -19.30 -19.26 -24.03
C SER A 415 -19.61 -20.76 -23.93
N SER A 416 -18.59 -21.62 -23.82
CA SER A 416 -18.80 -23.07 -23.66
C SER A 416 -19.72 -23.38 -22.46
N ALA A 417 -19.41 -22.82 -21.28
CA ALA A 417 -20.19 -23.03 -20.06
C ALA A 417 -21.66 -22.58 -20.19
N MET A 418 -21.94 -21.57 -21.00
CA MET A 418 -23.26 -20.97 -21.24
C MET A 418 -23.95 -21.46 -22.52
N ARG A 419 -23.45 -22.53 -23.17
CA ARG A 419 -23.95 -23.06 -24.46
C ARG A 419 -23.91 -22.03 -25.60
N ASP A 420 -22.85 -21.23 -25.61
CA ASP A 420 -22.52 -20.23 -26.61
C ASP A 420 -23.59 -19.11 -26.77
N ASP A 421 -24.39 -18.91 -25.71
CA ASP A 421 -25.38 -17.84 -25.57
C ASP A 421 -24.70 -16.51 -25.16
N PRO A 422 -24.74 -15.46 -26.00
CA PRO A 422 -24.08 -14.19 -25.73
C PRO A 422 -24.68 -13.44 -24.53
N SER A 423 -26.00 -13.52 -24.32
CA SER A 423 -26.70 -12.83 -23.23
C SER A 423 -26.33 -13.42 -21.87
N LYS A 424 -26.16 -14.75 -21.80
CA LYS A 424 -25.65 -15.42 -20.61
C LYS A 424 -24.19 -15.07 -20.31
N VAL A 425 -23.32 -15.00 -21.33
CA VAL A 425 -21.92 -14.55 -21.16
C VAL A 425 -21.84 -13.10 -20.69
N LEU A 426 -22.65 -12.21 -21.26
CA LEU A 426 -22.79 -10.82 -20.78
C LEU A 426 -23.23 -10.76 -19.30
N LYS A 427 -24.15 -11.63 -18.87
CA LYS A 427 -24.55 -11.69 -17.45
C LYS A 427 -23.40 -12.13 -16.53
N LEU A 428 -22.54 -13.05 -16.95
CA LEU A 428 -21.32 -13.41 -16.20
C LEU A 428 -20.34 -12.24 -16.10
N LEU A 429 -20.16 -11.45 -17.17
CA LEU A 429 -19.35 -10.23 -17.14
C LEU A 429 -19.96 -9.15 -16.24
N ALA A 430 -21.29 -8.97 -16.27
CA ALA A 430 -22.01 -8.06 -15.38
C ALA A 430 -21.87 -8.47 -13.90
N ILE A 431 -21.83 -9.77 -13.60
CA ILE A 431 -21.51 -10.27 -12.25
C ILE A 431 -20.08 -9.92 -11.84
N ILE A 432 -19.10 -10.08 -12.74
CA ILE A 432 -17.71 -9.67 -12.48
C ILE A 432 -17.63 -8.16 -12.18
N ASN A 433 -18.23 -7.31 -13.02
CA ASN A 433 -18.34 -5.87 -12.79
C ASN A 433 -19.02 -5.58 -11.44
N GLY A 434 -20.17 -6.20 -11.17
CA GLY A 434 -20.95 -5.97 -9.96
C GLY A 434 -20.22 -6.31 -8.67
N ILE A 435 -19.37 -7.35 -8.69
CA ILE A 435 -18.50 -7.71 -7.55
C ILE A 435 -17.38 -6.68 -7.39
N ILE A 436 -16.74 -6.27 -8.49
CA ILE A 436 -15.64 -5.29 -8.46
C ILE A 436 -16.12 -3.92 -7.98
N LYS A 437 -17.24 -3.43 -8.53
CA LYS A 437 -17.86 -2.11 -8.23
C LYS A 437 -18.85 -2.18 -7.05
N TRP A 438 -18.90 -3.27 -6.28
CA TRP A 438 -19.75 -3.42 -5.08
C TRP A 438 -21.27 -3.22 -5.31
N ARG A 439 -21.77 -3.44 -6.53
CA ARG A 439 -23.16 -3.12 -6.94
C ARG A 439 -24.22 -3.98 -6.26
N PHE A 440 -23.87 -5.21 -5.85
CA PHE A 440 -24.82 -6.16 -5.25
C PHE A 440 -25.45 -5.66 -3.94
N HIS A 441 -24.72 -4.83 -3.18
CA HIS A 441 -25.24 -4.12 -2.01
C HIS A 441 -26.39 -3.16 -2.38
N ASP A 442 -26.14 -2.22 -3.30
CA ASP A 442 -27.11 -1.20 -3.72
C ASP A 442 -28.31 -1.82 -4.47
N LEU A 443 -28.09 -2.95 -5.15
CA LEU A 443 -29.15 -3.72 -5.79
C LEU A 443 -29.94 -4.58 -4.80
N GLN A 444 -29.45 -4.79 -3.57
CA GLN A 444 -29.96 -5.72 -2.56
C GLN A 444 -30.08 -7.17 -3.08
N MET A 445 -29.08 -7.63 -3.84
CA MET A 445 -29.08 -8.94 -4.50
C MET A 445 -27.89 -9.83 -4.08
N PHE A 446 -28.09 -11.14 -4.14
CA PHE A 446 -27.05 -12.16 -4.11
C PHE A 446 -27.09 -12.98 -5.41
N ILE A 447 -25.98 -13.65 -5.71
CA ILE A 447 -25.82 -14.48 -6.89
C ILE A 447 -26.10 -15.93 -6.52
N HIS A 448 -26.80 -16.67 -7.38
CA HIS A 448 -26.98 -18.11 -7.21
C HIS A 448 -26.51 -18.84 -8.47
N LEU A 449 -25.46 -19.65 -8.33
CA LEU A 449 -24.90 -20.48 -9.39
C LEU A 449 -25.43 -21.91 -9.25
N VAL A 450 -26.34 -22.30 -10.14
CA VAL A 450 -26.96 -23.63 -10.22
C VAL A 450 -26.40 -24.40 -11.42
N GLY A 451 -26.38 -25.72 -11.37
CA GLY A 451 -26.00 -26.58 -12.51
C GLY A 451 -25.36 -27.88 -12.05
N GLU A 452 -25.05 -28.80 -12.95
CA GLU A 452 -24.49 -30.10 -12.55
C GLU A 452 -23.03 -30.04 -12.02
N PRO A 453 -22.56 -31.08 -11.32
CA PRO A 453 -21.14 -31.25 -10.99
C PRO A 453 -20.25 -31.22 -12.24
N GLY A 454 -19.27 -30.31 -12.25
CA GLY A 454 -18.37 -30.14 -13.39
C GLY A 454 -18.98 -29.39 -14.58
N ALA A 455 -20.08 -28.66 -14.40
CA ALA A 455 -20.60 -27.71 -15.38
C ALA A 455 -19.84 -26.37 -15.44
N GLY A 456 -18.60 -26.31 -14.96
CA GLY A 456 -17.78 -25.09 -15.01
C GLY A 456 -17.94 -24.12 -13.82
N LYS A 457 -18.97 -24.23 -12.97
CA LYS A 457 -19.20 -23.35 -11.80
C LYS A 457 -17.94 -23.07 -10.96
N GLY A 458 -17.18 -24.13 -10.65
CA GLY A 458 -15.96 -24.04 -9.84
C GLY A 458 -14.84 -23.22 -10.50
N VAL A 459 -14.74 -23.23 -11.82
CA VAL A 459 -13.77 -22.41 -12.58
C VAL A 459 -14.18 -20.93 -12.51
N PHE A 460 -15.47 -20.61 -12.64
CA PHE A 460 -15.96 -19.24 -12.49
C PHE A 460 -15.71 -18.68 -11.08
N ILE A 461 -15.92 -19.51 -10.05
CA ILE A 461 -15.63 -19.13 -8.66
C ILE A 461 -14.13 -18.87 -8.46
N ARG A 462 -13.25 -19.71 -9.02
CA ARG A 462 -11.79 -19.49 -8.98
C ARG A 462 -11.37 -18.24 -9.74
N LEU A 463 -11.98 -17.99 -10.90
CA LEU A 463 -11.77 -16.76 -11.67
C LEU A 463 -12.11 -15.53 -10.81
N LEU A 464 -13.27 -15.51 -10.16
CA LEU A 464 -13.67 -14.44 -9.22
C LEU A 464 -12.73 -14.32 -8.01
N GLN A 465 -12.31 -15.43 -7.41
CA GLN A 465 -11.35 -15.48 -6.29
C GLN A 465 -9.96 -14.98 -6.67
N ASN A 466 -9.54 -15.14 -7.93
CA ASN A 466 -8.28 -14.63 -8.44
C ASN A 466 -8.40 -13.17 -8.91
N ILE A 467 -9.60 -12.76 -9.34
CA ILE A 467 -9.93 -11.35 -9.57
C ILE A 467 -9.77 -10.54 -8.28
N ILE A 468 -10.45 -10.86 -7.19
CA ILE A 468 -10.70 -9.83 -6.16
C ILE A 468 -9.58 -9.46 -5.18
N GLY A 469 -8.71 -10.29 -4.60
CA GLY A 469 -8.59 -11.75 -4.60
C GLY A 469 -8.50 -12.34 -3.18
N LYS A 470 -7.48 -13.17 -2.86
CA LYS A 470 -7.40 -13.99 -1.62
C LYS A 470 -7.70 -13.30 -0.28
N SER A 471 -7.25 -12.06 -0.06
CA SER A 471 -7.54 -11.30 1.17
C SER A 471 -9.01 -10.86 1.26
N ASN A 472 -9.65 -10.68 0.12
CA ASN A 472 -10.91 -9.96 -0.05
C ASN A 472 -12.12 -10.89 -0.14
N PHE A 473 -11.92 -12.21 -0.13
CA PHE A 473 -13.00 -13.20 -0.06
C PHE A 473 -13.01 -14.00 1.25
N SER A 474 -14.15 -14.63 1.53
CA SER A 474 -14.28 -15.70 2.53
C SER A 474 -15.24 -16.78 2.03
N ALA A 475 -15.19 -17.96 2.65
CA ALA A 475 -16.13 -19.05 2.41
C ALA A 475 -16.87 -19.37 3.71
N ALA A 476 -18.21 -19.44 3.64
CA ALA A 476 -19.07 -19.71 4.79
C ALA A 476 -20.33 -20.47 4.35
N THR A 477 -20.75 -21.47 5.11
CA THR A 477 -22.03 -22.16 4.88
C THR A 477 -23.20 -21.22 5.11
N LEU A 478 -24.25 -21.29 4.30
CA LEU A 478 -25.43 -20.43 4.35
C LEU A 478 -26.07 -20.34 5.76
N THR A 479 -26.14 -21.46 6.48
CA THR A 479 -26.68 -21.54 7.85
C THR A 479 -25.76 -20.92 8.91
N LYS A 480 -24.48 -20.71 8.62
CA LYS A 480 -23.58 -19.96 9.50
C LYS A 480 -23.67 -18.45 9.29
N LEU A 481 -24.34 -17.96 8.25
CA LEU A 481 -24.57 -16.52 8.09
C LEU A 481 -25.54 -15.95 9.13
N ASP A 482 -26.27 -16.81 9.86
CA ASP A 482 -27.05 -16.43 11.06
C ASP A 482 -26.18 -16.26 12.34
N ASP A 483 -24.88 -16.60 12.31
CA ASP A 483 -23.98 -16.55 13.48
C ASP A 483 -23.14 -15.25 13.54
N ASP A 484 -23.21 -14.56 14.68
CA ASP A 484 -22.50 -13.30 14.99
C ASP A 484 -21.00 -13.35 14.65
N TYR A 485 -20.31 -14.46 14.96
CA TYR A 485 -18.87 -14.57 14.74
C TYR A 485 -18.53 -14.77 13.27
N THR A 486 -19.36 -15.53 12.56
CA THR A 486 -19.27 -15.70 11.11
C THR A 486 -19.51 -14.38 10.40
N ILE A 487 -20.57 -13.63 10.75
CA ILE A 487 -20.81 -12.27 10.25
C ILE A 487 -19.59 -11.39 10.49
N ALA A 488 -19.03 -11.39 11.71
CA ALA A 488 -17.84 -10.62 12.06
C ALA A 488 -16.60 -10.95 11.21
N SER A 489 -16.48 -12.18 10.69
CA SER A 489 -15.38 -12.62 9.83
C SER A 489 -15.56 -12.24 8.35
N VAL A 490 -16.80 -12.01 7.93
CA VAL A 490 -17.15 -11.70 6.53
C VAL A 490 -17.50 -10.23 6.27
N ILE A 491 -17.77 -9.43 7.31
CA ILE A 491 -18.32 -8.06 7.17
C ILE A 491 -17.48 -7.13 6.27
N ASP A 492 -16.15 -7.26 6.30
CA ASP A 492 -15.20 -6.49 5.49
C ASP A 492 -14.89 -7.09 4.11
N LYS A 493 -15.46 -8.26 3.78
CA LYS A 493 -15.13 -9.00 2.55
C LYS A 493 -15.91 -8.45 1.35
N GLN A 494 -15.23 -8.40 0.21
CA GLN A 494 -15.83 -8.05 -1.08
C GLN A 494 -16.65 -9.21 -1.67
N LEU A 495 -16.31 -10.45 -1.31
CA LEU A 495 -17.04 -11.63 -1.75
C LEU A 495 -17.15 -12.68 -0.63
N VAL A 496 -18.35 -13.23 -0.47
CA VAL A 496 -18.62 -14.36 0.42
C VAL A 496 -19.22 -15.47 -0.42
N ILE A 497 -18.60 -16.65 -0.36
CA ILE A 497 -19.02 -17.83 -1.13
C ILE A 497 -19.61 -18.86 -0.18
N CYS A 498 -20.81 -19.33 -0.49
CA CYS A 498 -21.46 -20.49 0.12
C CYS A 498 -21.34 -21.67 -0.86
N PRO A 499 -20.25 -22.46 -0.79
CA PRO A 499 -20.02 -23.57 -1.71
C PRO A 499 -20.89 -24.77 -1.36
N ASP A 500 -21.27 -25.53 -2.40
CA ASP A 500 -21.89 -26.86 -2.30
C ASP A 500 -23.09 -26.92 -1.32
N GLU A 501 -23.99 -25.95 -1.43
CA GLU A 501 -25.21 -25.88 -0.63
C GLU A 501 -26.27 -26.88 -1.11
N ASP A 502 -26.86 -27.61 -0.16
CA ASP A 502 -27.99 -28.51 -0.35
C ASP A 502 -29.34 -27.82 -0.08
N ARG A 503 -30.45 -28.51 -0.40
CA ARG A 503 -31.82 -28.01 -0.18
C ARG A 503 -32.07 -27.71 1.31
N LYS A 504 -32.50 -26.48 1.61
CA LYS A 504 -32.77 -25.94 2.94
C LYS A 504 -34.16 -25.34 3.01
N SER A 505 -34.84 -25.51 4.14
CA SER A 505 -36.19 -24.98 4.40
C SER A 505 -36.20 -23.78 5.36
N SER A 506 -35.04 -23.43 5.93
CA SER A 506 -34.85 -22.40 6.95
C SER A 506 -33.37 -21.98 7.04
N GLY A 507 -33.06 -20.97 7.85
CA GLY A 507 -31.69 -20.44 7.97
C GLY A 507 -31.32 -19.41 6.89
N PHE A 508 -32.30 -18.58 6.50
CA PHE A 508 -32.12 -17.50 5.51
C PHE A 508 -32.06 -16.10 6.15
N GLY A 509 -32.05 -16.00 7.48
CA GLY A 509 -32.08 -14.72 8.20
C GLY A 509 -30.85 -13.87 7.87
N GLY A 510 -29.67 -14.45 8.07
CA GLY A 510 -28.37 -13.88 7.74
C GLY A 510 -28.23 -13.53 6.27
N LEU A 511 -28.72 -14.37 5.34
CA LEU A 511 -28.76 -14.05 3.92
C LEU A 511 -29.61 -12.80 3.66
N LYS A 512 -30.84 -12.73 4.20
CA LYS A 512 -31.74 -11.57 4.06
C LYS A 512 -31.19 -10.30 4.73
N ALA A 513 -30.40 -10.44 5.80
CA ALA A 513 -29.74 -9.33 6.50
C ALA A 513 -28.53 -8.80 5.73
N LEU A 514 -27.59 -9.68 5.34
CA LEU A 514 -26.38 -9.32 4.57
C LEU A 514 -26.75 -8.69 3.21
N THR A 515 -27.80 -9.17 2.55
CA THR A 515 -28.31 -8.61 1.29
C THR A 515 -29.31 -7.46 1.48
N GLY A 516 -29.56 -7.02 2.72
CA GLY A 516 -30.54 -5.97 3.02
C GLY A 516 -30.02 -4.54 2.84
N GLY A 517 -28.70 -4.33 2.90
CA GLY A 517 -28.07 -3.00 2.89
C GLY A 517 -28.15 -2.24 4.21
N ASP A 518 -28.94 -2.73 5.18
CA ASP A 518 -29.00 -2.19 6.54
C ASP A 518 -27.73 -2.55 7.34
N SER A 519 -27.46 -1.80 8.42
CA SER A 519 -26.36 -2.08 9.34
C SER A 519 -26.67 -3.29 10.23
N ILE A 520 -25.80 -4.29 10.20
CA ILE A 520 -26.00 -5.58 10.89
C ILE A 520 -25.23 -5.55 12.20
N SER A 521 -25.87 -5.94 13.31
CA SER A 521 -25.19 -6.14 14.59
C SER A 521 -24.46 -7.48 14.58
N TYR A 522 -23.23 -7.52 15.07
CA TYR A 522 -22.45 -8.74 15.22
C TYR A 522 -21.50 -8.65 16.43
N ARG A 523 -20.89 -9.78 16.80
CA ARG A 523 -19.97 -9.87 17.94
C ARG A 523 -18.69 -10.61 17.54
N GLN A 524 -17.54 -10.01 17.83
CA GLN A 524 -16.26 -10.71 17.83
C GLN A 524 -16.02 -11.36 19.20
N ILE A 525 -15.28 -12.47 19.23
CA ILE A 525 -14.98 -13.21 20.48
C ILE A 525 -14.30 -12.25 21.48
N TYR A 526 -14.79 -12.24 22.73
CA TYR A 526 -14.34 -11.37 23.83
C TYR A 526 -14.47 -9.85 23.62
N LYS A 527 -15.11 -9.37 22.54
CA LYS A 527 -15.29 -7.94 22.26
C LYS A 527 -16.74 -7.47 22.45
N LYS A 528 -16.91 -6.15 22.51
CA LYS A 528 -18.24 -5.50 22.53
C LYS A 528 -18.96 -5.73 21.20
N PRO A 529 -20.30 -5.72 21.18
CA PRO A 529 -21.06 -5.69 19.93
C PRO A 529 -20.61 -4.54 19.04
N ALA A 530 -20.53 -4.84 17.75
CA ALA A 530 -20.19 -3.93 16.67
C ALA A 530 -21.36 -3.92 15.68
N SER A 531 -21.43 -2.88 14.84
CA SER A 531 -22.39 -2.87 13.73
C SER A 531 -21.78 -2.25 12.49
N SER A 532 -22.13 -2.80 11.32
CA SER A 532 -21.74 -2.29 10.01
C SER A 532 -22.68 -2.86 8.96
N PRO A 533 -22.96 -2.15 7.86
CA PRO A 533 -23.56 -2.76 6.67
C PRO A 533 -22.55 -3.68 5.96
N PHE A 534 -23.03 -4.77 5.37
CA PHE A 534 -22.21 -5.64 4.53
C PHE A 534 -22.25 -5.15 3.08
N TYR A 535 -21.19 -4.48 2.63
CA TYR A 535 -21.11 -3.98 1.25
C TYR A 535 -20.84 -5.08 0.21
N GLY A 536 -20.31 -6.23 0.63
CA GLY A 536 -19.81 -7.27 -0.27
C GLY A 536 -20.89 -7.97 -1.09
N SER A 537 -20.43 -8.84 -2.00
CA SER A 537 -21.29 -9.71 -2.79
C SER A 537 -21.39 -11.10 -2.15
N LEU A 538 -22.55 -11.74 -2.27
CA LEU A 538 -22.78 -13.11 -1.82
C LEU A 538 -23.00 -14.02 -3.03
N ILE A 539 -22.29 -15.15 -3.10
CA ILE A 539 -22.49 -16.22 -4.08
C ILE A 539 -22.92 -17.47 -3.34
N VAL A 540 -24.12 -17.95 -3.65
CA VAL A 540 -24.58 -19.29 -3.30
C VAL A 540 -24.29 -20.23 -4.46
N VAL A 541 -23.75 -21.42 -4.19
CA VAL A 541 -23.39 -22.41 -5.21
C VAL A 541 -24.07 -23.72 -4.87
N SER A 542 -24.78 -24.30 -5.83
CA SER A 542 -25.46 -25.58 -5.60
C SER A 542 -25.59 -26.42 -6.87
N ASN A 543 -25.98 -27.68 -6.70
CA ASN A 543 -26.25 -28.57 -7.83
C ASN A 543 -27.71 -28.53 -8.31
N ARG A 544 -28.63 -28.03 -7.48
CA ARG A 544 -30.07 -27.88 -7.75
C ARG A 544 -30.62 -26.64 -7.03
N ALA A 545 -31.88 -26.29 -7.26
CA ALA A 545 -32.63 -25.35 -6.42
C ALA A 545 -32.49 -25.70 -4.92
N ILE A 546 -31.99 -24.77 -4.10
CA ILE A 546 -31.79 -25.02 -2.66
C ILE A 546 -32.85 -24.40 -1.77
N PHE A 547 -33.48 -23.31 -2.19
CA PHE A 547 -34.42 -22.59 -1.34
C PHE A 547 -35.73 -23.37 -1.27
N ALA A 548 -36.26 -23.54 -0.06
CA ALA A 548 -37.55 -24.17 0.23
C ALA A 548 -38.16 -23.53 1.49
N GLY A 549 -39.44 -23.78 1.75
CA GLY A 549 -40.12 -23.19 2.92
C GLY A 549 -40.41 -21.69 2.72
N ASP A 550 -40.24 -20.87 3.77
CA ASP A 550 -40.53 -19.43 3.71
C ASP A 550 -39.45 -18.64 2.94
N THR A 551 -39.51 -18.75 1.62
CA THR A 551 -38.65 -18.01 0.70
C THR A 551 -39.05 -16.56 0.51
N THR A 552 -40.18 -16.10 1.08
CA THR A 552 -40.78 -14.78 0.82
C THR A 552 -39.75 -13.65 0.85
N GLY A 553 -39.65 -12.92 -0.27
CA GLY A 553 -38.72 -11.81 -0.48
C GLY A 553 -37.26 -12.22 -0.78
N LEU A 554 -36.93 -13.50 -1.00
CA LEU A 554 -35.61 -13.92 -1.53
C LEU A 554 -35.55 -13.76 -3.05
N GLU A 555 -36.67 -14.02 -3.73
CA GLU A 555 -36.84 -13.94 -5.19
C GLU A 555 -36.29 -12.66 -5.82
N ARG A 556 -36.63 -11.50 -5.23
CA ARG A 556 -36.26 -10.17 -5.72
C ARG A 556 -34.81 -9.81 -5.43
N ARG A 557 -34.15 -10.65 -4.63
CA ARG A 557 -32.72 -10.58 -4.30
C ARG A 557 -31.91 -11.59 -5.11
N LEU A 558 -32.52 -12.40 -5.97
CA LEU A 558 -31.87 -13.54 -6.63
C LEU A 558 -31.34 -13.18 -8.02
N CYS A 559 -30.02 -13.05 -8.16
CA CYS A 559 -29.34 -13.06 -9.45
C CYS A 559 -29.01 -14.52 -9.83
N LEU A 560 -29.98 -15.22 -10.41
CA LEU A 560 -29.84 -16.61 -10.84
C LEU A 560 -28.98 -16.72 -12.12
N VAL A 561 -28.07 -17.69 -12.13
CA VAL A 561 -27.33 -18.17 -13.30
C VAL A 561 -27.28 -19.71 -13.29
N ASN A 562 -27.76 -20.32 -14.36
CA ASN A 562 -27.68 -21.77 -14.56
C ASN A 562 -26.50 -22.13 -15.47
N PHE A 563 -25.77 -23.18 -15.08
CA PHE A 563 -24.70 -23.81 -15.83
C PHE A 563 -25.19 -25.16 -16.36
N ASP A 564 -25.85 -25.12 -17.51
CA ASP A 564 -26.60 -26.26 -18.07
C ASP A 564 -25.79 -27.16 -18.99
N ARG A 565 -24.47 -26.90 -19.16
CA ARG A 565 -23.55 -27.77 -19.90
C ARG A 565 -22.52 -28.37 -18.95
N ARG A 566 -22.57 -29.69 -18.76
CA ARG A 566 -21.44 -30.43 -18.18
C ARG A 566 -20.23 -30.30 -19.12
N VAL A 567 -19.14 -29.70 -18.67
CA VAL A 567 -17.89 -29.63 -19.45
C VAL A 567 -17.34 -31.06 -19.56
N PRO A 568 -17.12 -31.61 -20.77
CA PRO A 568 -16.59 -32.96 -20.96
C PRO A 568 -15.25 -33.15 -20.25
N ASP A 569 -15.00 -34.35 -19.72
CA ASP A 569 -13.76 -34.61 -18.96
C ASP A 569 -12.48 -34.43 -19.80
N ILE A 570 -12.57 -34.54 -21.13
CA ILE A 570 -11.48 -34.27 -22.09
C ILE A 570 -11.19 -32.76 -22.23
N GLU A 571 -12.19 -31.90 -22.03
CA GLU A 571 -12.04 -30.44 -22.08
C GLU A 571 -11.57 -29.85 -20.73
N ARG A 572 -11.53 -30.65 -19.66
CA ARG A 572 -11.06 -30.26 -18.32
C ARG A 572 -9.53 -30.22 -18.24
N ASN A 573 -8.93 -29.35 -19.05
CA ASN A 573 -7.50 -29.10 -19.04
C ASN A 573 -7.09 -28.35 -17.77
N SER A 574 -6.20 -28.91 -16.95
CA SER A 574 -5.69 -28.25 -15.74
C SER A 574 -4.95 -26.93 -16.02
N ARG A 575 -4.41 -26.75 -17.24
CA ARG A 575 -3.76 -25.52 -17.69
C ARG A 575 -4.74 -24.40 -18.09
N ILE A 576 -6.06 -24.67 -18.12
CA ILE A 576 -7.03 -23.61 -18.42
C ILE A 576 -6.98 -22.52 -17.35
N GLU A 577 -6.75 -22.88 -16.08
CA GLU A 577 -6.66 -21.91 -14.99
C GLU A 577 -5.45 -20.98 -15.16
N ASP A 578 -4.30 -21.51 -15.62
CA ASP A 578 -3.10 -20.71 -15.93
C ASP A 578 -3.37 -19.71 -17.06
N ALA A 579 -4.00 -20.14 -18.17
CA ALA A 579 -4.37 -19.25 -19.28
C ALA A 579 -5.38 -18.17 -18.85
N LEU A 580 -6.36 -18.54 -18.00
CA LEU A 580 -7.29 -17.59 -17.40
C LEU A 580 -6.60 -16.63 -16.40
N GLN A 581 -5.45 -16.99 -15.81
CA GLN A 581 -4.66 -16.06 -14.98
C GLN A 581 -3.99 -14.97 -15.81
N GLU A 582 -3.45 -15.31 -16.98
CA GLU A 582 -2.79 -14.36 -17.87
C GLU A 582 -3.78 -13.28 -18.40
N GLU A 583 -5.04 -13.66 -18.61
CA GLU A 583 -6.10 -12.78 -19.11
C GLU A 583 -6.77 -11.89 -18.02
N LEU A 584 -6.46 -12.08 -16.73
CA LEU A 584 -7.17 -11.39 -15.63
C LEU A 584 -7.15 -9.87 -15.69
N GLY A 585 -6.05 -9.28 -16.17
CA GLY A 585 -5.93 -7.83 -16.34
C GLY A 585 -6.97 -7.35 -17.35
N ALA A 586 -6.87 -7.84 -18.57
CA ALA A 586 -7.78 -7.51 -19.66
C ALA A 586 -9.25 -7.77 -19.30
N LEU A 587 -9.56 -8.92 -18.69
CA LEU A 587 -10.90 -9.25 -18.22
C LEU A 587 -11.44 -8.22 -17.20
N THR A 588 -10.58 -7.73 -16.30
CA THR A 588 -10.94 -6.72 -15.31
C THR A 588 -11.26 -5.38 -15.98
N ALA A 589 -10.46 -4.96 -16.97
CA ALA A 589 -10.70 -3.74 -17.74
C ALA A 589 -11.98 -3.82 -18.58
N ILE A 590 -12.20 -4.94 -19.30
CA ILE A 590 -13.43 -5.19 -20.07
C ILE A 590 -14.66 -5.12 -19.17
N ALA A 591 -14.66 -5.87 -18.06
CA ALA A 591 -15.79 -5.88 -17.14
C ALA A 591 -16.08 -4.47 -16.59
N LEU A 592 -15.04 -3.70 -16.23
CA LEU A 592 -15.20 -2.33 -15.72
C LEU A 592 -15.69 -1.32 -16.77
N SER A 593 -15.45 -1.56 -18.06
CA SER A 593 -15.91 -0.70 -19.17
C SER A 593 -17.40 -0.85 -19.51
N MET A 594 -18.08 -1.88 -18.98
CA MET A 594 -19.49 -2.10 -19.25
C MET A 594 -20.36 -0.96 -18.68
N PRO A 595 -21.31 -0.40 -19.46
CA PRO A 595 -22.24 0.62 -18.99
C PRO A 595 -23.05 0.20 -17.75
N ASP A 596 -23.12 1.10 -16.78
CA ASP A 596 -23.71 0.84 -15.45
C ASP A 596 -25.21 0.48 -15.49
N ASN A 597 -25.94 0.99 -16.49
CA ASN A 597 -27.34 0.62 -16.75
C ASN A 597 -27.44 -0.83 -17.27
N LEU A 598 -26.65 -1.18 -18.29
CA LEU A 598 -26.60 -2.53 -18.86
C LEU A 598 -26.20 -3.58 -17.81
N VAL A 599 -25.21 -3.28 -16.96
CA VAL A 599 -24.83 -4.16 -15.84
C VAL A 599 -25.99 -4.36 -14.86
N THR A 600 -26.72 -3.29 -14.52
CA THR A 600 -27.89 -3.37 -13.63
C THR A 600 -29.03 -4.17 -14.25
N GLU A 601 -29.29 -4.02 -15.55
CA GLU A 601 -30.31 -4.77 -16.30
C GLU A 601 -29.96 -6.27 -16.37
N LEU A 602 -28.70 -6.61 -16.68
CA LEU A 602 -28.18 -7.98 -16.71
C LEU A 602 -28.23 -8.68 -15.35
N ILE A 603 -27.84 -8.00 -14.26
CA ILE A 603 -27.92 -8.57 -12.90
C ILE A 603 -29.39 -8.80 -12.49
N ARG A 604 -30.28 -7.85 -12.77
CA ARG A 604 -31.71 -7.95 -12.44
C ARG A 604 -32.48 -8.92 -13.35
N GLY A 605 -32.03 -9.15 -14.57
CA GLY A 605 -32.75 -9.93 -15.58
C GLY A 605 -34.02 -9.21 -16.05
N ILE A 606 -33.89 -7.97 -16.52
CA ILE A 606 -35.01 -7.13 -16.96
C ILE A 606 -34.75 -6.52 -18.35
N GLY A 607 -35.82 -6.14 -19.05
CA GLY A 607 -35.71 -5.55 -20.38
C GLY A 607 -35.13 -6.53 -21.40
N SER A 608 -34.26 -6.05 -22.29
CA SER A 608 -33.53 -6.88 -23.26
C SER A 608 -32.47 -7.78 -22.62
N ALA A 609 -32.19 -7.62 -21.32
CA ALA A 609 -31.27 -8.44 -20.55
C ALA A 609 -31.96 -9.59 -19.78
N ASP A 610 -33.29 -9.75 -19.94
CA ASP A 610 -34.03 -10.90 -19.46
C ASP A 610 -33.72 -12.14 -20.32
N VAL A 611 -33.16 -13.19 -19.71
CA VAL A 611 -32.85 -14.46 -20.38
C VAL A 611 -33.98 -15.44 -20.08
N PRO A 612 -34.79 -15.87 -21.08
CA PRO A 612 -35.99 -16.67 -20.83
C PRO A 612 -35.75 -17.93 -20.00
N GLU A 613 -34.63 -18.64 -20.19
CA GLU A 613 -34.30 -19.83 -19.39
C GLU A 613 -34.03 -19.49 -17.92
N PHE A 614 -33.35 -18.38 -17.62
CA PHE A 614 -33.11 -17.94 -16.24
C PHE A 614 -34.41 -17.45 -15.58
N ARG A 615 -35.29 -16.77 -16.33
CA ARG A 615 -36.62 -16.38 -15.87
C ARG A 615 -37.51 -17.58 -15.60
N SER A 616 -37.54 -18.54 -16.51
CA SER A 616 -38.28 -19.80 -16.36
C SER A 616 -37.77 -20.63 -15.18
N ALA A 617 -36.44 -20.71 -14.98
CA ALA A 617 -35.86 -21.40 -13.82
C ALA A 617 -36.15 -20.68 -12.49
N SER A 618 -36.16 -19.34 -12.48
CA SER A 618 -36.56 -18.53 -11.33
C SER A 618 -38.06 -18.68 -11.00
N TRP A 619 -38.90 -18.82 -12.04
CA TRP A 619 -40.31 -19.14 -11.87
C TRP A 619 -40.50 -20.55 -11.32
N GLN A 620 -39.83 -21.57 -11.87
CA GLN A 620 -39.89 -22.94 -11.35
C GLN A 620 -39.47 -23.01 -9.87
N LEU A 621 -38.37 -22.34 -9.49
CA LEU A 621 -37.97 -22.20 -8.09
C LEU A 621 -39.06 -21.58 -7.22
N THR A 622 -39.93 -20.74 -7.78
CA THR A 622 -41.05 -20.12 -7.07
C THR A 622 -42.24 -21.06 -6.93
N LEU A 623 -42.56 -21.84 -7.96
CA LEU A 623 -43.57 -22.89 -7.90
C LEU A 623 -43.21 -23.95 -6.86
N ASP A 624 -41.93 -24.35 -6.83
CA ASP A 624 -41.37 -25.33 -5.89
C ASP A 624 -41.42 -24.88 -4.41
N THR A 625 -41.67 -23.59 -4.12
CA THR A 625 -41.62 -23.03 -2.76
C THR A 625 -42.86 -22.24 -2.32
N ASN A 626 -43.67 -21.74 -3.25
CA ASN A 626 -44.80 -20.87 -2.96
C ASN A 626 -46.09 -21.46 -3.53
N SER A 627 -46.94 -22.01 -2.64
CA SER A 627 -48.21 -22.62 -3.04
C SER A 627 -49.20 -21.62 -3.67
N VAL A 628 -49.04 -20.31 -3.44
CA VAL A 628 -49.83 -19.26 -4.12
C VAL A 628 -49.40 -19.10 -5.57
N ALA A 629 -48.09 -19.21 -5.85
CA ALA A 629 -47.58 -19.18 -7.22
C ALA A 629 -48.00 -20.44 -8.00
N LEU A 630 -47.95 -21.62 -7.36
CA LEU A 630 -48.40 -22.87 -7.97
C LEU A 630 -49.90 -22.84 -8.32
N HIS A 631 -50.74 -22.38 -7.39
CA HIS A 631 -52.17 -22.18 -7.62
C HIS A 631 -52.46 -21.15 -8.73
N LEU A 632 -51.69 -20.07 -8.79
CA LEU A 632 -51.78 -19.05 -9.84
C LEU A 632 -51.41 -19.60 -11.23
N ASP A 633 -50.41 -20.46 -11.32
CA ASP A 633 -49.94 -21.03 -12.59
C ASP A 633 -50.96 -22.00 -13.20
N GLU A 634 -51.46 -22.91 -12.37
CA GLU A 634 -52.36 -24.00 -12.80
C GLU A 634 -53.83 -23.55 -12.88
N CYS A 635 -54.34 -22.78 -11.91
CA CYS A 635 -55.78 -22.58 -11.73
C CYS A 635 -56.31 -21.20 -12.14
N LEU A 636 -55.45 -20.23 -12.46
CA LEU A 636 -55.85 -18.84 -12.72
C LEU A 636 -55.42 -18.32 -14.10
N VAL A 637 -56.15 -17.34 -14.60
CA VAL A 637 -55.93 -16.65 -15.88
C VAL A 637 -56.06 -15.14 -15.69
N ASN A 638 -55.20 -14.37 -16.36
CA ASN A 638 -55.31 -12.91 -16.46
C ASN A 638 -56.47 -12.53 -17.39
N ASP A 639 -57.41 -11.76 -16.88
CA ASP A 639 -58.58 -11.28 -17.62
C ASP A 639 -58.97 -9.91 -17.04
N ALA A 640 -58.62 -8.84 -17.76
CA ALA A 640 -58.69 -7.46 -17.29
C ALA A 640 -60.10 -7.02 -16.86
N ASP A 641 -61.14 -7.59 -17.48
CA ASP A 641 -62.55 -7.28 -17.20
C ASP A 641 -63.14 -8.16 -16.08
N ALA A 642 -62.45 -9.24 -15.69
CA ALA A 642 -62.91 -10.17 -14.68
C ALA A 642 -62.72 -9.67 -13.24
N GLN A 643 -63.51 -10.25 -12.33
CA GLN A 643 -63.35 -10.10 -10.90
C GLN A 643 -63.79 -11.37 -10.17
N ILE A 644 -63.05 -11.78 -9.13
CA ILE A 644 -63.38 -12.92 -8.28
C ILE A 644 -63.50 -12.52 -6.82
N GLU A 645 -64.46 -13.12 -6.11
CA GLU A 645 -64.61 -12.99 -4.67
C GLU A 645 -63.45 -13.63 -3.90
N VAL A 646 -62.84 -12.87 -2.98
CA VAL A 646 -61.70 -13.32 -2.15
C VAL A 646 -62.05 -14.52 -1.25
N ALA A 647 -63.33 -14.79 -1.02
CA ALA A 647 -63.77 -16.00 -0.33
C ALA A 647 -63.68 -17.24 -1.23
N SER A 648 -64.36 -17.24 -2.37
CA SER A 648 -64.35 -18.33 -3.33
C SER A 648 -62.95 -18.66 -3.83
N LEU A 649 -62.13 -17.65 -4.11
CA LEU A 649 -60.73 -17.82 -4.51
C LEU A 649 -59.87 -18.53 -3.46
N TYR A 650 -60.15 -18.25 -2.17
CA TYR A 650 -59.44 -18.87 -1.06
C TYR A 650 -59.97 -20.28 -0.72
N GLU A 651 -61.24 -20.55 -1.02
CA GLU A 651 -61.81 -21.90 -0.92
C GLU A 651 -61.21 -22.81 -1.99
N ASP A 652 -61.17 -22.36 -3.24
CA ASP A 652 -60.51 -23.03 -4.36
C ASP A 652 -59.01 -23.26 -4.09
N TYR A 653 -58.27 -22.23 -3.64
CA TYR A 653 -56.87 -22.38 -3.21
C TYR A 653 -56.67 -23.43 -2.10
N ARG A 654 -57.61 -23.54 -1.15
CA ARG A 654 -57.52 -24.54 -0.07
C ARG A 654 -57.76 -25.96 -0.59
N GLU A 655 -58.71 -26.13 -1.51
CA GLU A 655 -58.97 -27.42 -2.16
C GLU A 655 -57.78 -27.82 -3.05
N PHE A 656 -57.24 -26.89 -3.83
CA PHE A 656 -56.00 -27.05 -4.58
C PHE A 656 -54.84 -27.51 -3.68
N CYS A 657 -54.60 -26.82 -2.56
CA CYS A 657 -53.57 -27.22 -1.60
C CYS A 657 -53.75 -28.64 -1.06
N GLN A 658 -54.99 -29.05 -0.78
CA GLN A 658 -55.31 -30.41 -0.33
C GLN A 658 -55.02 -31.46 -1.41
N ASN A 659 -55.40 -31.19 -2.65
CA ASN A 659 -55.22 -32.09 -3.79
C ASN A 659 -53.73 -32.21 -4.20
N SER A 660 -53.00 -31.10 -4.19
CA SER A 660 -51.58 -31.04 -4.58
C SER A 660 -50.60 -31.34 -3.42
N GLY A 661 -51.11 -31.69 -2.23
CA GLY A 661 -50.29 -32.09 -1.08
C GLY A 661 -49.46 -30.97 -0.45
N VAL A 662 -49.80 -29.70 -0.70
CA VAL A 662 -49.08 -28.51 -0.20
C VAL A 662 -49.86 -27.81 0.92
N SER A 663 -49.15 -27.09 1.80
CA SER A 663 -49.80 -26.39 2.92
C SER A 663 -50.39 -25.03 2.48
N PRO A 664 -51.66 -24.72 2.80
CA PRO A 664 -52.27 -23.43 2.47
C PRO A 664 -51.82 -22.32 3.43
N MET A 665 -51.56 -21.13 2.88
CA MET A 665 -51.39 -19.90 3.64
C MET A 665 -52.72 -19.40 4.21
N ALA A 666 -52.69 -18.49 5.20
CA ALA A 666 -53.90 -17.86 5.72
C ALA A 666 -54.51 -16.87 4.71
N LYS A 667 -55.85 -16.81 4.64
CA LYS A 667 -56.66 -16.02 3.67
C LYS A 667 -56.15 -14.62 3.35
N GLN A 668 -55.79 -13.84 4.37
CA GLN A 668 -55.28 -12.48 4.19
C GLN A 668 -53.89 -12.44 3.53
N ARG A 669 -52.99 -13.36 3.93
CA ARG A 669 -51.66 -13.48 3.32
C ARG A 669 -51.77 -13.96 1.88
N TYR A 670 -52.60 -14.99 1.62
CA TYR A 670 -52.89 -15.47 0.28
C TYR A 670 -53.32 -14.34 -0.67
N SER A 671 -54.31 -13.51 -0.28
CA SER A 671 -54.78 -12.44 -1.17
C SER A 671 -53.75 -11.33 -1.38
N GLN A 672 -52.89 -11.05 -0.40
CA GLN A 672 -51.80 -10.08 -0.53
C GLN A 672 -50.69 -10.61 -1.44
N GLU A 673 -50.28 -11.86 -1.24
CA GLU A 673 -49.23 -12.53 -1.99
C GLU A 673 -49.61 -12.72 -3.47
N LEU A 674 -50.86 -13.10 -3.75
CA LEU A 674 -51.37 -13.25 -5.11
C LEU A 674 -51.29 -11.93 -5.91
N VAL A 675 -51.72 -10.82 -5.30
CA VAL A 675 -51.64 -9.48 -5.90
C VAL A 675 -50.18 -9.02 -6.04
N ALA A 676 -49.30 -9.42 -5.12
CA ALA A 676 -47.87 -9.12 -5.23
C ALA A 676 -47.19 -9.89 -6.38
N ILE A 677 -47.43 -11.20 -6.52
CA ILE A 677 -46.82 -12.03 -7.57
C ILE A 677 -47.29 -11.59 -8.96
N THR A 678 -48.60 -11.39 -9.14
CA THR A 678 -49.19 -11.00 -10.44
C THR A 678 -48.66 -9.65 -10.92
N ASN A 679 -48.70 -8.61 -10.08
CA ASN A 679 -48.20 -7.28 -10.46
C ASN A 679 -46.66 -7.24 -10.60
N HIS A 680 -45.91 -7.77 -9.62
CA HIS A 680 -44.46 -7.55 -9.56
C HIS A 680 -43.60 -8.57 -10.30
N ARG A 681 -44.12 -9.78 -10.60
CA ARG A 681 -43.36 -10.82 -11.32
C ARG A 681 -43.91 -11.16 -12.69
N LEU A 682 -45.23 -11.27 -12.80
CA LEU A 682 -45.88 -11.56 -14.08
C LEU A 682 -46.11 -10.30 -14.92
N GLY A 683 -46.01 -9.11 -14.32
CA GLY A 683 -46.25 -7.83 -14.99
C GLY A 683 -47.72 -7.63 -15.39
N TRP A 684 -48.65 -8.34 -14.74
CA TRP A 684 -50.08 -8.22 -15.01
C TRP A 684 -50.58 -6.86 -14.51
N VAL A 685 -51.26 -6.12 -15.38
CA VAL A 685 -51.74 -4.76 -15.08
C VAL A 685 -53.19 -4.80 -14.60
N GLY A 686 -53.52 -4.01 -13.58
CA GLY A 686 -54.90 -3.85 -13.08
C GLY A 686 -55.33 -4.86 -12.01
N ILE A 687 -54.42 -5.70 -11.52
CA ILE A 687 -54.72 -6.68 -10.46
C ILE A 687 -54.71 -5.98 -9.10
N ASP A 688 -55.89 -5.72 -8.52
CA ASP A 688 -56.00 -5.10 -7.20
C ASP A 688 -57.26 -5.54 -6.42
N HIS A 689 -57.21 -5.35 -5.10
CA HIS A 689 -58.31 -5.56 -4.18
C HIS A 689 -59.39 -4.48 -4.35
N ALA A 690 -60.61 -4.90 -4.69
CA ALA A 690 -61.76 -4.02 -4.78
C ALA A 690 -62.92 -4.46 -3.86
N ARG A 691 -63.99 -3.65 -3.85
CA ARG A 691 -65.30 -4.04 -3.31
C ARG A 691 -66.34 -3.94 -4.43
N ALA A 692 -66.97 -5.05 -4.75
CA ALA A 692 -68.04 -5.13 -5.75
C ALA A 692 -69.33 -5.66 -5.12
N ILE A 693 -70.46 -5.44 -5.80
CA ILE A 693 -71.73 -6.08 -5.43
C ILE A 693 -71.77 -7.43 -6.14
N VAL A 694 -71.67 -8.51 -5.36
CA VAL A 694 -71.73 -9.89 -5.85
C VAL A 694 -72.95 -10.54 -5.21
N GLN A 695 -73.89 -11.02 -6.04
CA GLN A 695 -75.16 -11.61 -5.58
C GLN A 695 -75.92 -10.70 -4.59
N GLY A 696 -76.07 -9.41 -4.93
CA GLY A 696 -76.80 -8.42 -4.12
C GLY A 696 -76.08 -7.93 -2.85
N SER A 697 -74.93 -8.51 -2.48
CA SER A 697 -74.16 -8.13 -1.30
C SER A 697 -72.82 -7.48 -1.65
N ARG A 698 -72.37 -6.48 -0.88
CA ARG A 698 -71.06 -5.84 -1.10
C ARG A 698 -69.94 -6.70 -0.53
N LYS A 699 -69.17 -7.36 -1.40
CA LYS A 699 -68.11 -8.31 -1.03
C LYS A 699 -66.71 -7.78 -1.40
N ARG A 700 -65.65 -8.40 -0.86
CA ARG A 700 -64.26 -8.16 -1.28
C ARG A 700 -63.94 -9.02 -2.49
N VAL A 701 -63.40 -8.40 -3.54
CA VAL A 701 -63.01 -9.07 -4.79
C VAL A 701 -61.56 -8.71 -5.14
N ILE A 702 -60.95 -9.49 -6.03
CA ILE A 702 -59.73 -9.11 -6.77
C ILE A 702 -60.14 -8.94 -8.24
N LYS A 703 -59.69 -7.86 -8.87
CA LYS A 703 -59.91 -7.57 -10.30
C LYS A 703 -58.81 -8.16 -11.18
N GLY A 704 -59.08 -8.30 -12.47
CA GLY A 704 -58.09 -8.67 -13.48
C GLY A 704 -57.73 -10.15 -13.52
N ILE A 705 -58.40 -10.99 -12.73
CA ILE A 705 -58.16 -12.44 -12.67
C ILE A 705 -59.46 -13.22 -12.67
N ARG A 706 -59.43 -14.41 -13.27
CA ARG A 706 -60.48 -15.43 -13.15
C ARG A 706 -59.91 -16.84 -13.01
N PHE A 707 -60.77 -17.79 -12.65
CA PHE A 707 -60.45 -19.21 -12.69
C PHE A 707 -60.24 -19.66 -14.14
N ARG A 708 -59.29 -20.57 -14.33
CA ARG A 708 -59.06 -21.30 -15.57
C ARG A 708 -60.19 -22.31 -15.78
N THR A 709 -60.62 -22.46 -17.02
CA THR A 709 -61.68 -23.36 -17.46
C THR A 709 -61.18 -24.25 -18.59
N SER A 710 -61.92 -25.30 -18.93
CA SER A 710 -61.57 -26.20 -20.05
C SER A 710 -61.60 -25.53 -21.43
N SER A 711 -62.15 -24.32 -21.56
CA SER A 711 -62.07 -23.48 -22.75
C SER A 711 -60.79 -22.62 -22.83
N ASP A 712 -59.96 -22.58 -21.78
CA ASP A 712 -58.74 -21.76 -21.71
C ASP A 712 -57.45 -22.52 -22.08
N ASN A 713 -57.56 -23.69 -22.72
CA ASN A 713 -56.41 -24.51 -23.10
C ASN A 713 -55.45 -23.80 -24.07
N ASP A 714 -55.95 -22.83 -24.84
CA ASP A 714 -55.15 -22.00 -25.76
C ASP A 714 -54.47 -20.81 -25.07
N ILE A 715 -54.74 -20.56 -23.78
CA ILE A 715 -54.15 -19.48 -23.00
C ILE A 715 -52.99 -20.06 -22.18
N PRO A 716 -51.72 -19.75 -22.49
CA PRO A 716 -50.59 -20.37 -21.80
C PRO A 716 -50.58 -20.05 -20.31
N THR A 717 -50.08 -20.98 -19.50
CA THR A 717 -49.72 -20.69 -18.10
C THR A 717 -48.53 -19.72 -18.05
N PRO A 718 -48.26 -19.06 -16.92
CA PRO A 718 -47.02 -18.31 -16.73
C PRO A 718 -45.76 -19.16 -17.01
N SER A 719 -45.72 -20.43 -16.58
CA SER A 719 -44.64 -21.38 -16.92
C SER A 719 -44.45 -21.58 -18.42
N GLU A 720 -45.53 -21.79 -19.17
CA GLU A 720 -45.50 -21.96 -20.62
C GLU A 720 -45.09 -20.65 -21.32
N SER A 721 -45.56 -19.51 -20.81
CA SER A 721 -45.24 -18.16 -21.31
C SER A 721 -43.75 -17.82 -21.16
N PHE A 722 -43.12 -18.25 -20.05
CA PHE A 722 -41.68 -18.07 -19.84
C PHE A 722 -40.84 -19.07 -20.65
N SER A 723 -41.33 -20.30 -20.82
CA SER A 723 -40.67 -21.32 -21.64
C SER A 723 -40.68 -20.98 -23.14
N SER A 724 -41.72 -20.27 -23.62
CA SER A 724 -41.89 -19.85 -25.01
C SER A 724 -41.33 -18.45 -25.33
N GLY A 725 -40.82 -17.73 -24.32
CA GLY A 725 -40.28 -16.37 -24.48
C GLY A 725 -41.31 -15.26 -24.69
N THR A 726 -42.62 -15.56 -24.69
CA THR A 726 -43.69 -14.58 -24.92
C THR A 726 -44.21 -13.98 -23.61
N ALA A 727 -43.39 -13.15 -22.95
CA ALA A 727 -43.79 -12.48 -21.71
C ALA A 727 -44.69 -11.25 -21.97
N GLY A 728 -46.01 -11.45 -21.90
CA GLY A 728 -46.98 -10.41 -21.50
C GLY A 728 -47.22 -9.23 -22.44
N THR A 729 -47.99 -9.44 -23.52
CA THR A 729 -48.75 -8.35 -24.16
C THR A 729 -50.18 -8.37 -23.64
N ALA A 730 -50.66 -7.24 -23.10
CA ALA A 730 -52.08 -7.07 -22.84
C ALA A 730 -52.84 -7.10 -24.18
N ARG A 731 -53.92 -7.88 -24.24
CA ARG A 731 -54.85 -7.91 -25.37
C ARG A 731 -56.15 -7.27 -24.92
N ASP A 732 -56.54 -6.18 -25.57
CA ASP A 732 -57.90 -5.65 -25.43
C ASP A 732 -58.91 -6.63 -26.05
N SER A 733 -60.20 -6.43 -25.74
CA SER A 733 -61.35 -7.28 -26.11
C SER A 733 -61.60 -7.46 -27.63
N THR A 734 -60.73 -6.93 -28.48
CA THR A 734 -60.71 -7.09 -29.95
C THR A 734 -59.46 -7.79 -30.49
N GLY A 735 -58.57 -8.29 -29.62
CA GLY A 735 -57.42 -9.13 -30.01
C GLY A 735 -56.25 -8.41 -30.68
N THR A 736 -56.20 -7.08 -30.62
CA THR A 736 -55.12 -6.28 -31.22
C THR A 736 -54.13 -5.81 -30.15
N ALA A 737 -52.82 -5.90 -30.41
CA ALA A 737 -51.79 -5.46 -29.46
C ALA A 737 -51.61 -3.93 -29.50
N LEU A 738 -51.63 -3.29 -28.32
CA LEU A 738 -51.34 -1.86 -28.16
C LEU A 738 -49.86 -1.57 -28.41
N LYS A 739 -49.55 -0.81 -29.46
CA LYS A 739 -48.23 -0.23 -29.69
C LYS A 739 -48.07 1.05 -28.87
N THR A 740 -47.18 1.03 -27.88
CA THR A 740 -46.63 2.26 -27.29
C THR A 740 -45.51 2.77 -28.18
N GLU A 741 -45.72 3.90 -28.86
CA GLU A 741 -44.69 4.51 -29.71
C GLU A 741 -43.59 5.16 -28.86
N LEU A 742 -42.44 4.50 -28.78
CA LEU A 742 -41.15 5.13 -28.55
C LEU A 742 -40.28 4.83 -29.78
N SER A 743 -39.70 5.87 -30.38
CA SER A 743 -39.01 5.76 -31.67
C SER A 743 -37.82 4.81 -31.59
N PRO A 744 -37.66 3.87 -32.54
CA PRO A 744 -36.51 2.97 -32.54
C PRO A 744 -35.23 3.75 -32.91
N TYR A 745 -34.22 3.66 -32.05
CA TYR A 745 -32.84 3.90 -32.47
C TYR A 745 -32.38 2.69 -33.29
N GLU A 746 -32.01 2.91 -34.56
CA GLU A 746 -31.51 1.85 -35.43
C GLU A 746 -30.12 1.36 -34.99
N HIS A 747 -30.05 0.22 -34.30
CA HIS A 747 -28.82 -0.58 -34.24
C HIS A 747 -28.90 -1.73 -35.25
N LYS A 748 -28.32 -1.51 -36.44
CA LYS A 748 -27.94 -2.61 -37.35
C LYS A 748 -26.76 -3.34 -36.72
N GLY A 749 -26.94 -4.58 -36.30
CA GLY A 749 -25.82 -5.39 -35.78
C GLY A 749 -26.18 -6.48 -34.77
N PHE A 750 -27.19 -7.32 -35.05
CA PHE A 750 -27.42 -8.54 -34.24
C PHE A 750 -27.80 -9.79 -35.07
N SER A 751 -27.85 -9.70 -36.41
CA SER A 751 -28.19 -10.81 -37.32
C SER A 751 -26.99 -11.45 -38.03
N ASP A 752 -25.87 -10.74 -38.19
CA ASP A 752 -24.82 -11.09 -39.17
C ASP A 752 -23.61 -11.82 -38.56
N LEU A 753 -23.59 -12.05 -37.24
CA LEU A 753 -22.48 -12.73 -36.55
C LEU A 753 -22.42 -14.26 -36.79
N GLY A 754 -23.34 -14.82 -37.60
CA GLY A 754 -23.44 -16.25 -37.87
C GLY A 754 -22.55 -16.79 -39.01
N GLN A 755 -21.82 -15.94 -39.76
CA GLN A 755 -21.14 -16.37 -41.00
C GLN A 755 -19.61 -16.10 -41.09
N HIS A 756 -18.95 -15.70 -40.01
CA HIS A 756 -17.48 -15.47 -39.99
C HIS A 756 -16.72 -16.33 -38.96
N PHE A 757 -17.16 -17.59 -38.75
CA PHE A 757 -16.52 -18.50 -37.78
C PHE A 757 -15.35 -19.34 -38.32
N ASP A 758 -15.11 -19.39 -39.64
CA ASP A 758 -14.15 -20.34 -40.24
C ASP A 758 -12.80 -19.73 -40.69
N ASP A 759 -12.68 -18.40 -40.86
CA ASP A 759 -11.60 -17.78 -41.66
C ASP A 759 -10.43 -17.12 -40.88
N LEU A 760 -10.31 -17.31 -39.56
CA LEU A 760 -9.24 -16.69 -38.75
C LEU A 760 -8.44 -17.68 -37.88
N GLN A 761 -7.82 -18.67 -38.54
CA GLN A 761 -6.66 -19.40 -37.98
C GLN A 761 -5.34 -18.89 -38.59
N GLU A 762 -4.78 -17.80 -38.07
CA GLU A 762 -3.33 -17.55 -38.19
C GLU A 762 -2.81 -16.67 -37.05
N HIS A 763 -1.83 -17.18 -36.28
CA HIS A 763 -1.31 -16.52 -35.08
C HIS A 763 -0.34 -15.38 -35.41
N ARG A 764 -0.42 -14.27 -34.66
CA ARG A 764 0.71 -13.37 -34.40
C ARG A 764 0.77 -12.98 -32.91
N PRO A 765 1.97 -12.82 -32.33
CA PRO A 765 2.10 -12.39 -30.93
C PRO A 765 1.75 -10.91 -30.77
N ILE A 766 0.95 -10.59 -29.76
CA ILE A 766 0.58 -9.21 -29.40
C ILE A 766 1.55 -8.71 -28.34
N ILE A 767 2.03 -7.47 -28.50
CA ILE A 767 3.01 -6.84 -27.61
C ILE A 767 2.26 -6.17 -26.45
N ILE A 768 2.51 -6.61 -25.22
CA ILE A 768 2.04 -5.95 -24.00
C ILE A 768 3.03 -4.83 -23.65
N THR A 769 2.61 -3.57 -23.71
CA THR A 769 3.43 -2.42 -23.32
C THR A 769 3.14 -1.98 -21.89
N ASN A 770 4.13 -2.07 -21.01
CA ASN A 770 4.13 -1.28 -19.78
C ASN A 770 4.40 0.19 -20.13
N PRO A 771 3.66 1.17 -19.55
CA PRO A 771 3.87 2.58 -19.85
C PRO A 771 5.23 3.05 -19.33
N VAL A 772 6.15 3.33 -20.25
CA VAL A 772 7.36 4.13 -19.97
C VAL A 772 7.06 5.56 -20.39
N VAL A 773 6.99 6.47 -19.42
CA VAL A 773 6.85 7.90 -19.72
C VAL A 773 8.10 8.37 -20.46
N THR A 774 7.94 8.76 -21.73
CA THR A 774 8.97 9.45 -22.51
C THR A 774 8.35 10.66 -23.20
N ASN A 775 8.97 11.82 -23.01
CA ASN A 775 8.74 12.98 -23.85
C ASN A 775 9.67 12.86 -25.05
N ASP A 776 9.13 12.85 -26.27
CA ASP A 776 9.60 13.65 -27.41
C ASP A 776 8.92 13.25 -28.72
N ALA A 777 8.14 14.18 -29.29
CA ALA A 777 7.86 14.27 -30.72
C ALA A 777 7.56 15.74 -31.06
N VAL A 778 8.59 16.44 -31.53
CA VAL A 778 8.57 17.89 -31.79
C VAL A 778 7.95 18.20 -33.16
N GLN A 779 7.28 19.35 -33.22
CA GLN A 779 6.93 20.18 -34.38
C GLN A 779 7.41 19.70 -35.77
N ASN A 780 6.48 19.65 -36.72
CA ASN A 780 6.75 20.18 -38.06
C ASN A 780 5.54 20.95 -38.60
N ILE A 781 5.83 22.03 -39.31
CA ILE A 781 4.88 23.05 -39.76
C ILE A 781 4.58 22.79 -41.25
N GLU A 782 3.33 22.96 -41.71
CA GLU A 782 3.00 23.95 -42.76
C GLU A 782 1.51 24.00 -43.16
N LYS A 783 1.02 25.24 -43.23
CA LYS A 783 0.06 25.79 -44.21
C LYS A 783 -1.20 24.97 -44.57
N THR A 784 -2.35 25.42 -44.05
CA THR A 784 -3.47 25.78 -44.95
C THR A 784 -4.37 26.86 -44.35
N THR A 785 -5.05 27.61 -45.23
CA THR A 785 -5.69 28.90 -44.97
C THR A 785 -7.12 28.82 -44.44
N VAL A 786 -7.46 29.75 -43.54
CA VAL A 786 -8.84 30.05 -43.09
C VAL A 786 -9.60 30.85 -44.15
N PRO A 787 -10.90 30.59 -44.38
CA PRO A 787 -11.87 31.58 -44.83
C PRO A 787 -12.70 32.10 -43.64
N THR A 788 -12.67 33.42 -43.44
CA THR A 788 -13.40 34.17 -42.40
C THR A 788 -14.83 34.56 -42.84
N VAL A 789 -15.52 35.37 -42.01
CA VAL A 789 -16.69 36.27 -42.31
C VAL A 789 -18.08 35.68 -41.93
N PRO A 790 -18.96 36.40 -41.18
CA PRO A 790 -18.70 37.33 -40.07
C PRO A 790 -19.74 37.28 -38.88
N LEU A 791 -19.45 38.07 -37.84
CA LEU A 791 -20.31 38.88 -36.94
C LEU A 791 -21.80 39.12 -37.38
N GLU A 792 -22.82 39.38 -36.54
CA GLU A 792 -22.90 40.22 -35.30
C GLU A 792 -24.27 40.03 -34.50
N PRO A 793 -24.83 40.92 -33.60
CA PRO A 793 -25.30 40.45 -32.26
C PRO A 793 -26.68 40.97 -31.73
N GLN A 794 -27.28 40.33 -30.71
CA GLN A 794 -28.25 40.93 -29.75
C GLN A 794 -28.24 40.12 -28.42
N GLY A 795 -28.32 40.66 -27.18
CA GLY A 795 -28.27 42.04 -26.67
C GLY A 795 -28.40 42.08 -25.12
N PHE A 796 -27.71 43.02 -24.46
CA PHE A 796 -27.84 43.60 -23.08
C PHE A 796 -28.60 42.82 -21.95
N GLN A 797 -28.01 42.43 -20.78
CA GLN A 797 -27.44 43.22 -19.64
C GLN A 797 -28.43 44.23 -18.98
N PRO A 798 -28.28 44.68 -17.69
CA PRO A 798 -27.58 44.13 -16.49
C PRO A 798 -28.26 44.41 -15.10
N SER A 799 -27.67 43.90 -13.99
CA SER A 799 -27.44 44.54 -12.64
C SER A 799 -27.30 43.46 -11.54
N GLN A 800 -26.46 43.53 -10.48
CA GLN A 800 -25.46 44.46 -9.93
C GLN A 800 -24.32 43.59 -9.28
N LEU A 801 -23.00 43.83 -9.47
CA LEU A 801 -22.09 44.81 -8.81
C LEU A 801 -21.83 44.49 -7.31
N LEU A 802 -20.61 44.47 -6.71
CA LEU A 802 -19.24 44.98 -7.00
C LEU A 802 -18.15 44.03 -6.41
N SER A 803 -17.04 43.68 -7.10
CA SER A 803 -15.69 44.33 -7.19
C SER A 803 -14.92 44.45 -5.86
N THR A 804 -13.62 44.13 -5.73
CA THR A 804 -12.43 44.81 -6.31
C THR A 804 -11.19 43.86 -6.31
N SER A 805 -10.56 43.47 -7.42
CA SER A 805 -9.59 44.18 -8.30
C SER A 805 -8.10 43.93 -7.98
N CYS A 806 -7.38 43.27 -8.91
CA CYS A 806 -5.91 43.32 -9.02
C CYS A 806 -5.45 44.61 -9.72
N PRO A 807 -4.15 44.96 -9.65
CA PRO A 807 -3.29 44.82 -10.85
C PRO A 807 -1.83 44.40 -10.49
N GLY A 808 -0.96 44.00 -11.42
CA GLY A 808 -1.05 43.82 -12.87
C GLY A 808 0.24 43.16 -13.39
N ALA A 809 0.26 42.67 -14.64
CA ALA A 809 1.36 41.88 -15.21
C ALA A 809 2.28 42.68 -16.14
N VAL A 810 3.56 42.26 -16.25
CA VAL A 810 4.45 42.49 -17.40
C VAL A 810 5.30 41.22 -17.59
N PRO A 811 5.48 40.69 -18.82
CA PRO A 811 6.15 39.41 -19.06
C PRO A 811 7.68 39.54 -19.13
N VAL A 812 8.38 38.42 -18.87
CA VAL A 812 9.82 38.28 -19.14
C VAL A 812 10.04 36.95 -19.85
N GLU A 813 10.44 37.01 -21.11
CA GLU A 813 11.07 35.90 -21.81
C GLU A 813 12.38 35.55 -21.10
N ASN A 814 12.66 34.26 -20.90
CA ASN A 814 14.04 33.78 -20.93
C ASN A 814 14.09 32.27 -21.21
N SER A 815 14.82 31.94 -22.26
CA SER A 815 15.24 30.59 -22.62
C SER A 815 15.99 29.91 -21.46
N VAL A 816 15.47 28.77 -21.00
CA VAL A 816 16.22 27.86 -20.12
C VAL A 816 16.87 26.78 -21.01
N PRO A 817 18.19 26.58 -20.97
CA PRO A 817 18.83 25.50 -21.69
C PRO A 817 18.41 24.15 -21.10
N SER A 818 18.09 23.19 -21.97
CA SER A 818 17.74 21.82 -21.57
C SER A 818 18.91 21.15 -20.87
N ALA A 819 18.87 21.11 -19.54
CA ALA A 819 19.73 20.26 -18.73
C ALA A 819 19.12 18.85 -18.71
N VAL A 820 19.70 17.96 -19.51
CA VAL A 820 19.34 16.55 -19.62
C VAL A 820 19.17 15.91 -18.23
N PRO A 821 18.04 15.23 -17.94
CA PRO A 821 17.89 14.48 -16.69
C PRO A 821 19.01 13.43 -16.57
N SER A 822 19.80 13.53 -15.51
CA SER A 822 20.83 12.53 -15.22
C SER A 822 20.19 11.16 -15.04
N LYS A 823 20.56 10.22 -15.92
CA LYS A 823 20.20 8.80 -15.78
C LYS A 823 20.55 8.28 -14.37
N PRO A 824 19.80 7.30 -13.84
CA PRO A 824 20.16 6.65 -12.59
C PRO A 824 21.58 6.09 -12.67
N VAL A 825 22.33 6.20 -11.57
CA VAL A 825 23.71 5.74 -11.47
C VAL A 825 23.75 4.22 -11.65
N LEU A 826 24.20 3.78 -12.83
CA LEU A 826 24.70 2.43 -13.09
C LEU A 826 26.08 2.28 -12.42
N PRO A 827 26.50 1.06 -12.06
CA PRO A 827 27.80 0.81 -11.43
C PRO A 827 28.97 1.28 -12.31
N ASP A 828 30.10 1.57 -11.66
CA ASP A 828 31.24 2.32 -12.20
C ASP A 828 31.59 1.99 -13.66
N LYS A 829 31.45 3.00 -14.51
CA LYS A 829 31.59 2.87 -15.96
C LYS A 829 33.01 2.45 -16.37
N GLU A 830 34.04 2.91 -15.64
CA GLU A 830 35.44 2.52 -15.87
C GLU A 830 35.65 1.00 -15.69
N LEU A 831 35.05 0.39 -14.66
CA LEU A 831 35.12 -1.06 -14.42
C LEU A 831 34.41 -1.87 -15.51
N LEU A 832 33.33 -1.34 -16.07
CA LEU A 832 32.61 -1.95 -17.19
C LEU A 832 33.41 -1.83 -18.49
N ASP A 833 34.00 -0.67 -18.76
CA ASP A 833 34.80 -0.40 -19.95
C ASP A 833 36.13 -1.20 -19.94
N GLU A 834 36.80 -1.34 -18.79
CA GLU A 834 37.94 -2.28 -18.62
C GLU A 834 37.56 -3.74 -18.83
N SER A 835 36.40 -4.16 -18.29
CA SER A 835 35.91 -5.54 -18.45
C SER A 835 35.57 -5.85 -19.90
N ASN A 836 34.94 -4.90 -20.61
CA ASN A 836 34.62 -5.03 -22.04
C ASN A 836 35.89 -5.04 -22.90
N ALA A 837 36.88 -4.20 -22.62
CA ALA A 837 38.17 -4.22 -23.30
C ALA A 837 38.89 -5.57 -23.16
N LEU A 838 38.87 -6.15 -21.94
CA LEU A 838 39.43 -7.49 -21.69
C LEU A 838 38.64 -8.61 -22.40
N ILE A 839 37.32 -8.50 -22.48
CA ILE A 839 36.48 -9.46 -23.24
C ILE A 839 36.85 -9.42 -24.73
N HIS A 840 36.96 -8.22 -25.32
CA HIS A 840 37.30 -8.08 -26.73
C HIS A 840 38.72 -8.57 -27.05
N ASP A 841 39.73 -8.24 -26.24
CA ASP A 841 41.11 -8.75 -26.41
C ASP A 841 41.19 -10.29 -26.31
N LEU A 842 40.39 -10.92 -25.45
CA LEU A 842 40.32 -12.39 -25.35
C LEU A 842 39.53 -13.03 -26.49
N MET A 843 38.49 -12.37 -27.00
CA MET A 843 37.74 -12.82 -28.19
C MET A 843 38.59 -12.75 -29.46
N ASP A 844 39.33 -11.67 -29.67
CA ASP A 844 40.24 -11.51 -30.82
C ASP A 844 41.41 -12.50 -30.78
N LYS A 845 41.80 -12.97 -29.57
CA LYS A 845 42.75 -14.08 -29.37
C LYS A 845 42.12 -15.47 -29.52
N GLY A 846 40.85 -15.56 -29.93
CA GLY A 846 40.15 -16.81 -30.22
C GLY A 846 39.78 -17.65 -28.99
N VAL A 847 39.80 -17.05 -27.79
CA VAL A 847 39.46 -17.77 -26.55
C VAL A 847 37.96 -18.06 -26.51
N ALA A 848 37.58 -19.31 -26.18
CA ALA A 848 36.19 -19.71 -26.20
C ALA A 848 35.38 -18.91 -25.16
N HIS A 849 34.18 -18.47 -25.54
CA HIS A 849 33.31 -17.58 -24.72
C HIS A 849 33.02 -18.12 -23.31
N ARG A 850 33.10 -19.45 -23.13
CA ARG A 850 32.94 -20.15 -21.84
C ARG A 850 34.16 -20.02 -20.92
N GLU A 851 35.36 -19.97 -21.49
CA GLU A 851 36.63 -19.77 -20.77
C GLU A 851 36.83 -18.30 -20.40
N ILE A 852 36.43 -17.36 -21.27
CA ILE A 852 36.39 -15.93 -20.95
C ILE A 852 35.54 -15.68 -19.68
N SER A 853 34.39 -16.36 -19.55
CA SER A 853 33.54 -16.28 -18.34
C SER A 853 34.21 -16.84 -17.08
N GLU A 854 34.99 -17.92 -17.19
CA GLU A 854 35.82 -18.46 -16.09
C GLU A 854 36.93 -17.50 -15.69
N ILE A 855 37.64 -16.90 -16.65
CA ILE A 855 38.74 -15.95 -16.41
C ILE A 855 38.22 -14.70 -15.68
N ILE A 856 37.09 -14.14 -16.13
CA ILE A 856 36.47 -12.96 -15.49
C ILE A 856 36.01 -13.29 -14.07
N LYS A 857 35.36 -14.44 -13.84
CA LYS A 857 35.00 -14.90 -12.49
C LYS A 857 36.22 -15.06 -11.59
N ARG A 858 37.32 -15.60 -12.11
CA ARG A 858 38.58 -15.75 -11.36
C ARG A 858 39.22 -14.40 -11.04
N LYS A 859 39.23 -13.43 -11.96
CA LYS A 859 39.71 -12.06 -11.71
C LYS A 859 38.86 -11.36 -10.65
N TRP A 860 37.54 -11.37 -10.83
CA TRP A 860 36.57 -10.81 -9.88
C TRP A 860 36.71 -11.36 -8.46
N ASN A 861 36.88 -12.67 -8.31
CA ASN A 861 37.10 -13.34 -7.02
C ASN A 861 38.50 -13.11 -6.42
N ARG A 862 39.46 -12.58 -7.20
CA ARG A 862 40.83 -12.29 -6.76
C ARG A 862 40.98 -10.85 -6.28
N GLU A 863 40.26 -9.94 -6.91
CA GLU A 863 40.17 -8.51 -6.54
C GLU A 863 39.22 -8.31 -5.36
N ASN A 864 38.07 -9.00 -5.33
CA ASN A 864 37.19 -9.05 -4.16
C ASN A 864 37.63 -10.15 -3.18
N ARG A 865 38.51 -9.80 -2.22
CA ARG A 865 39.03 -10.71 -1.18
C ARG A 865 37.96 -11.21 -0.20
N ILE A 866 37.21 -12.24 -0.59
CA ILE A 866 36.31 -12.97 0.31
C ILE A 866 37.12 -13.98 1.15
N LYS A 867 37.11 -13.81 2.48
CA LYS A 867 37.69 -14.76 3.45
C LYS A 867 36.68 -15.88 3.79
N MET A 868 36.69 -16.95 3.01
CA MET A 868 36.28 -18.27 3.51
C MET A 868 37.13 -19.32 2.80
N SER A 869 37.75 -20.22 3.57
CA SER A 869 38.62 -21.25 2.99
C SER A 869 37.78 -22.36 2.36
N ASN A 870 38.28 -22.97 1.28
CA ASN A 870 37.65 -24.15 0.68
C ASN A 870 37.51 -25.33 1.68
N LEU A 871 38.32 -25.32 2.75
CA LEU A 871 38.29 -26.31 3.82
C LEU A 871 36.97 -26.22 4.62
N GLU A 872 36.60 -25.02 5.10
CA GLU A 872 35.38 -24.77 5.87
C GLU A 872 34.11 -25.12 5.08
N LEU A 873 34.12 -24.83 3.78
CA LEU A 873 33.03 -25.18 2.86
C LEU A 873 32.93 -26.70 2.64
N SER A 874 34.06 -27.40 2.57
CA SER A 874 34.10 -28.87 2.44
C SER A 874 33.63 -29.59 3.71
N GLU A 875 33.99 -29.09 4.90
CA GLU A 875 33.53 -29.64 6.18
C GLU A 875 32.01 -29.50 6.34
N LEU A 876 31.45 -28.33 6.03
CA LEU A 876 30.01 -28.09 6.09
C LEU A 876 29.23 -29.03 5.15
N ILE A 877 29.74 -29.26 3.95
CA ILE A 877 29.15 -30.21 2.98
C ILE A 877 29.28 -31.66 3.48
N SER A 878 30.36 -32.01 4.18
CA SER A 878 30.56 -33.35 4.75
C SER A 878 29.63 -33.62 5.94
N GLU A 879 29.46 -32.65 6.85
CA GLU A 879 28.49 -32.73 7.96
C GLU A 879 27.04 -32.84 7.45
N LEU A 880 26.69 -32.12 6.38
CA LEU A 880 25.36 -32.22 5.74
C LEU A 880 25.11 -33.57 5.05
N LYS A 881 26.15 -34.20 4.47
CA LYS A 881 26.07 -35.58 3.93
C LYS A 881 25.96 -36.64 5.01
N PHE A 882 26.60 -36.45 6.16
CA PHE A 882 26.41 -37.33 7.32
C PHE A 882 24.95 -37.34 7.79
N MET A 883 24.25 -36.21 7.67
CA MET A 883 22.81 -36.10 7.98
C MET A 883 21.87 -36.71 6.93
N SER A 884 22.30 -36.89 5.66
CA SER A 884 21.43 -37.40 4.59
C SER A 884 21.30 -38.94 4.53
N GLY A 885 22.07 -39.66 5.36
CA GLY A 885 21.89 -41.11 5.58
C GLY A 885 22.77 -42.05 4.76
N ASP A 886 23.80 -41.54 4.06
CA ASP A 886 24.68 -42.35 3.18
C ASP A 886 25.79 -43.13 3.92
N TYR A 887 25.71 -43.29 5.25
CA TYR A 887 26.53 -44.24 6.01
C TYR A 887 25.63 -45.17 6.84
N PRO A 888 25.67 -46.50 6.61
CA PRO A 888 24.84 -47.44 7.35
C PRO A 888 25.36 -47.65 8.77
N SER A 889 24.43 -47.85 9.70
CA SER A 889 24.62 -48.17 11.12
C SER A 889 25.32 -47.12 11.99
N LEU A 890 24.52 -46.40 12.79
CA LEU A 890 24.64 -46.32 14.25
C LEU A 890 23.44 -45.54 14.81
N GLY A 891 22.70 -46.15 15.73
CA GLY A 891 21.46 -45.58 16.30
C GLY A 891 21.74 -44.38 17.21
N GLY A 892 21.62 -43.17 16.68
CA GLY A 892 21.74 -41.92 17.45
C GLY A 892 20.41 -41.54 18.12
N SER A 893 20.43 -41.38 19.45
CA SER A 893 19.33 -40.77 20.21
C SER A 893 18.93 -39.40 19.63
N LYS A 894 17.64 -39.00 19.76
CA LYS A 894 17.14 -37.66 19.41
C LYS A 894 17.98 -36.52 20.01
N GLU A 895 18.62 -36.78 21.15
CA GLU A 895 19.55 -35.86 21.82
C GLU A 895 20.79 -35.54 20.97
N ASN A 896 21.33 -36.52 20.24
CA ASN A 896 22.50 -36.32 19.38
C ASN A 896 22.12 -35.53 18.11
N GLN A 897 20.94 -35.78 17.54
CA GLN A 897 20.41 -34.98 16.43
C GLN A 897 20.16 -33.53 16.85
N ARG A 898 19.63 -33.31 18.06
CA ARG A 898 19.43 -31.98 18.64
C ARG A 898 20.77 -31.23 18.79
N LYS A 899 21.79 -31.86 19.41
CA LYS A 899 23.12 -31.25 19.59
C LYS A 899 23.83 -30.94 18.28
N ALA A 900 23.65 -31.78 17.26
CA ALA A 900 24.17 -31.51 15.91
C ALA A 900 23.48 -30.28 15.28
N ILE A 901 22.15 -30.17 15.39
CA ILE A 901 21.38 -29.01 14.90
C ILE A 901 21.78 -27.72 15.65
N GLU A 902 21.97 -27.78 16.97
CA GLU A 902 22.42 -26.64 17.77
C GLU A 902 23.87 -26.21 17.40
N SER A 903 24.77 -27.17 17.14
CA SER A 903 26.13 -26.89 16.63
C SER A 903 26.13 -26.23 15.24
N ILE A 904 25.33 -26.76 14.31
CA ILE A 904 25.18 -26.20 12.95
C ILE A 904 24.54 -24.81 13.01
N ALA A 905 23.51 -24.61 13.84
CA ALA A 905 22.91 -23.30 14.06
C ALA A 905 23.90 -22.28 14.64
N ALA A 906 24.76 -22.70 15.58
CA ALA A 906 25.82 -21.86 16.13
C ALA A 906 26.91 -21.51 15.10
N LYS A 907 27.37 -22.47 14.28
CA LYS A 907 28.30 -22.21 13.16
C LYS A 907 27.67 -21.26 12.12
N ILE A 908 26.42 -21.50 11.72
CA ILE A 908 25.69 -20.64 10.78
C ILE A 908 25.48 -19.24 11.37
N ALA A 909 25.11 -19.09 12.65
CA ALA A 909 24.97 -17.79 13.30
C ALA A 909 26.29 -17.01 13.33
N LYS A 910 27.42 -17.70 13.55
CA LYS A 910 28.78 -17.13 13.51
C LYS A 910 29.23 -16.71 12.09
N ILE A 911 28.68 -17.33 11.05
CA ILE A 911 28.83 -16.89 9.65
C ILE A 911 27.87 -15.74 9.36
N ASN A 912 26.65 -15.77 9.92
CA ASN A 912 25.58 -14.81 9.63
C ASN A 912 25.92 -13.38 10.07
N SER A 913 26.81 -13.24 11.06
CA SER A 913 27.35 -11.96 11.55
C SER A 913 28.36 -11.27 10.61
N GLN A 914 28.80 -11.89 9.52
CA GLN A 914 29.69 -11.25 8.52
C GLN A 914 28.89 -10.80 7.30
N ALA A 915 28.72 -9.49 7.08
CA ALA A 915 27.75 -8.93 6.12
C ALA A 915 27.75 -9.54 4.69
N ASP A 916 28.90 -10.00 4.19
CA ASP A 916 29.08 -10.50 2.80
C ASP A 916 28.34 -11.81 2.46
N TRP A 917 27.97 -12.65 3.43
CA TRP A 917 27.39 -13.98 3.13
C TRP A 917 26.02 -13.89 2.41
N ARG A 918 25.28 -12.80 2.64
CA ARG A 918 23.96 -12.56 2.02
C ARG A 918 24.06 -12.22 0.53
N GLU A 919 25.11 -11.49 0.14
CA GLU A 919 25.40 -11.18 -1.26
C GLU A 919 25.87 -12.44 -2.02
N LEU A 920 26.73 -13.26 -1.40
CA LEU A 920 27.15 -14.56 -1.96
C LEU A 920 25.99 -15.49 -2.33
N LEU A 921 24.95 -15.59 -1.48
CA LEU A 921 23.76 -16.40 -1.75
C LEU A 921 22.74 -15.77 -2.72
N LYS A 922 22.83 -14.45 -2.98
CA LYS A 922 22.13 -13.82 -4.11
C LYS A 922 22.86 -14.14 -5.42
N ALA A 923 24.19 -14.06 -5.42
CA ALA A 923 25.03 -14.28 -6.60
C ALA A 923 25.05 -15.75 -7.08
N ASN A 924 25.06 -16.74 -6.16
CA ASN A 924 25.14 -18.16 -6.51
C ASN A 924 23.83 -18.94 -6.34
N LYS A 925 22.88 -18.68 -7.24
CA LYS A 925 21.56 -19.36 -7.32
C LYS A 925 21.66 -20.90 -7.32
N HIS A 926 22.67 -21.47 -7.98
CA HIS A 926 22.82 -22.94 -8.07
C HIS A 926 23.11 -23.61 -6.71
N ILE A 927 23.96 -23.00 -5.87
CA ILE A 927 24.26 -23.50 -4.52
C ILE A 927 23.01 -23.37 -3.63
N LYS A 928 22.31 -22.24 -3.72
CA LYS A 928 21.04 -22.00 -3.03
C LYS A 928 19.98 -23.07 -3.36
N ASP A 929 19.87 -23.47 -4.63
CA ASP A 929 18.91 -24.48 -5.06
C ASP A 929 19.34 -25.92 -4.74
N GLN A 930 20.65 -26.23 -4.69
CA GLN A 930 21.15 -27.52 -4.15
C GLN A 930 20.87 -27.67 -2.65
N ILE A 931 21.11 -26.63 -1.83
CA ILE A 931 20.82 -26.67 -0.39
C ILE A 931 19.30 -26.84 -0.15
N LYS A 932 18.45 -26.14 -0.91
CA LYS A 932 17.00 -26.37 -0.88
C LYS A 932 16.65 -27.81 -1.22
N TRP A 933 17.24 -28.41 -2.25
CA TRP A 933 16.94 -29.78 -2.66
C TRP A 933 17.27 -30.80 -1.56
N VAL A 934 18.45 -30.68 -0.93
CA VAL A 934 18.86 -31.55 0.18
C VAL A 934 17.91 -31.40 1.38
N LEU A 935 17.64 -30.16 1.82
CA LEU A 935 16.71 -29.90 2.92
C LEU A 935 15.27 -30.34 2.60
N TRP A 936 14.85 -30.25 1.33
CA TRP A 936 13.51 -30.65 0.91
C TRP A 936 13.34 -32.17 0.76
N ARG A 937 14.43 -32.92 0.57
CA ARG A 937 14.38 -34.36 0.30
C ARG A 937 14.80 -35.23 1.49
N HIS A 938 15.68 -34.76 2.37
CA HIS A 938 16.28 -35.58 3.44
C HIS A 938 16.00 -35.11 4.89
N VAL A 939 15.40 -33.92 5.09
CA VAL A 939 15.09 -33.39 6.45
C VAL A 939 13.59 -33.44 6.72
N GLU A 940 13.20 -33.94 7.91
CA GLU A 940 11.79 -34.06 8.32
C GLU A 940 11.02 -32.72 8.22
N PRO A 941 9.72 -32.74 7.83
CA PRO A 941 8.95 -31.52 7.60
C PRO A 941 8.92 -30.53 8.77
N ARG A 942 8.88 -31.03 10.02
CA ARG A 942 8.84 -30.20 11.25
C ARG A 942 10.17 -29.52 11.57
N VAL A 943 11.30 -30.09 11.14
CA VAL A 943 12.62 -29.47 11.29
C VAL A 943 12.86 -28.47 10.15
N ARG A 944 12.39 -28.81 8.94
CA ARG A 944 12.46 -27.95 7.76
C ARG A 944 11.78 -26.59 7.97
N THR A 945 10.60 -26.54 8.57
CA THR A 945 9.90 -25.29 8.90
C THR A 945 10.62 -24.45 9.95
N ARG A 946 11.45 -25.05 10.81
CA ARG A 946 12.26 -24.31 11.80
C ARG A 946 13.59 -23.78 11.23
N VAL A 947 14.23 -24.51 10.31
CA VAL A 947 15.57 -24.13 9.81
C VAL A 947 15.50 -23.22 8.58
N MET A 948 14.51 -23.39 7.69
CA MET A 948 14.34 -22.53 6.50
C MET A 948 14.30 -21.02 6.82
N PRO A 949 13.63 -20.54 7.89
CA PRO A 949 13.64 -19.13 8.27
C PRO A 949 15.00 -18.59 8.71
N PHE A 950 15.87 -19.39 9.33
CA PHE A 950 17.20 -18.92 9.75
C PHE A 950 18.16 -18.66 8.58
N ILE A 951 18.00 -19.39 7.48
CA ILE A 951 18.86 -19.29 6.29
C ILE A 951 18.35 -18.20 5.32
N TRP A 952 17.04 -17.88 5.35
CA TRP A 952 16.41 -16.99 4.35
C TRP A 952 15.44 -15.93 4.88
N GLY A 953 15.29 -15.77 6.20
CA GLY A 953 14.36 -14.82 6.82
C GLY A 953 14.97 -13.46 7.15
N ASP A 954 14.18 -12.41 6.95
CA ASP A 954 14.50 -11.05 7.39
C ASP A 954 14.33 -10.92 8.92
N ALA A 955 15.21 -10.18 9.58
CA ALA A 955 15.49 -10.37 11.01
C ALA A 955 14.42 -9.80 11.98
N SER A 956 13.35 -9.19 11.48
CA SER A 956 12.36 -8.48 12.30
C SER A 956 11.29 -9.36 12.95
N GLN A 957 11.08 -10.60 12.48
CA GLN A 957 9.97 -11.43 12.96
C GLN A 957 10.39 -12.56 13.92
N LEU A 958 11.67 -12.96 13.93
CA LEU A 958 12.11 -14.19 14.63
C LEU A 958 12.50 -13.99 16.11
N CYS A 959 12.72 -12.75 16.57
CA CYS A 959 12.97 -12.48 17.99
C CYS A 959 11.74 -12.68 18.88
N LEU A 960 10.54 -12.80 18.31
CA LEU A 960 9.27 -12.93 19.03
C LEU A 960 8.95 -14.35 19.52
N ASP A 961 9.29 -15.37 18.72
CA ASP A 961 8.95 -16.77 19.02
C ASP A 961 10.02 -17.49 19.87
N LEU A 962 11.17 -16.83 20.12
CA LEU A 962 12.28 -17.36 20.93
C LEU A 962 12.34 -16.79 22.36
N SER A 963 11.44 -15.88 22.72
CA SER A 963 11.31 -15.34 24.08
C SER A 963 10.15 -15.95 24.89
N SER A 964 9.49 -17.00 24.37
CA SER A 964 8.25 -17.56 24.96
C SER A 964 8.25 -19.09 25.16
N HIS A 965 9.38 -19.78 24.97
CA HIS A 965 9.58 -21.21 25.25
C HIS A 965 10.97 -21.50 25.83
#